data_AF-A0A7S4R815-F1
#
_entry.id   AF-A0A7S4R815-F1
#
_cell.length_a   1.000
_cell.length_b   1.000
_cell.length_c   1.000
_cell.angle_alpha   90.00
_cell.angle_beta   90.00
_cell.angle_gamma   90.00
#
_symmetry.space_group_name_H-M   'P 1'
#
loop_
_entity.id
_entity.type
_entity.pdbx_description
1 polymer ?
#
loop_
_entity_poly.entity_id
_entity_poly.type
_entity_poly.pdbx_seq_one_letter_code
_entity_poly.pdbx_strand_id
1 'polypeptide(L)'
;EAQVTWAQARTCPPTTLPLPNERPARSVGRMIELPHATGGSSLEGTVKAIREQQQRQQHQLDKQRQSIAELQAQLAAVLEEFQEKGASHNTTVDVRASPKGSAKAEDAPLVNADDAVPEYQVEHSMWDALLLVFFESVGWPDKALLILGSLMNLGLQAMMLLVLWFDMVDKNKYGSEKVEEMLKWRVATGHNKEHFDEVQGKPLIQKLCSRELWSFEQSEYDEMYDYLYKTVPGTLLSCTVLILWVLSSMVEYRRIVEQGLAILQLPSIRGRGLLYVVEDDEQQLEVRGARPLVHAFIVACLLLPRFVVLGFLCVGGCKYLAETASLSDLVLNAMGLAFILDVDELLCAVLLPHRLRSRLDRMRPLPCGERGRRVAGFSVTDWLRYLLTVALVLGAIFVYLSPFMTNLRGAATALCGGMKDFSYSGGISSEPTVTLMNSSDYTGSCGLADMDAHMSSTYGIVHNQSTHVTRKPVDYLQKQERAVLAYAFKGCDPGLLTDAQGACVGVPSSLADVLPPGVRPGANADPASCPVLQPRLRARACDPVPSPDSCLWSWRAYTCEEDKLWPGNIHEEACSSDLGSSCMLWRFELGMEHPTRNCLLADECGGPRYDCLSAYGTVDIEVRDYATYKSNRSLVWESVTSGLEQAINVSGVHVELQPEGRPAGSASQYFWLVRSMPDTFFPAGVPSLDAAVRKLANAEIAAVMGASETLDAVVIGSTEYTKEKDLRLFFQKASLPSSGGAPAGGGPAPQPGAAQEAPQR
;
A
#
# COMPACT_ATOMS: atom_id res chain seq x y z
N GLU A 1 18.36 36.80 -6.71
CA GLU A 1 17.51 37.87 -7.29
C GLU A 1 16.05 37.43 -7.25
N ALA A 2 15.11 38.25 -7.76
CA ALA A 2 13.66 38.15 -7.59
C ALA A 2 13.12 38.52 -6.19
N GLN A 3 13.00 39.85 -5.95
CA GLN A 3 12.06 40.40 -4.97
C GLN A 3 10.70 40.59 -5.65
N VAL A 4 9.60 40.28 -4.97
CA VAL A 4 8.24 40.67 -5.39
C VAL A 4 7.57 41.44 -4.26
N THR A 5 7.23 42.69 -4.54
CA THR A 5 6.57 43.63 -3.64
C THR A 5 5.07 43.35 -3.53
N TRP A 6 4.53 43.37 -2.31
CA TRP A 6 3.09 43.42 -2.06
C TRP A 6 2.67 44.82 -1.60
N ALA A 7 1.68 45.41 -2.27
CA ALA A 7 1.14 46.73 -1.95
C ALA A 7 -0.40 46.72 -1.90
N GLN A 8 -0.92 47.10 -0.73
CA GLN A 8 -2.18 47.82 -0.47
C GLN A 8 -3.43 47.61 -1.35
N ALA A 9 -4.45 46.96 -0.76
CA ALA A 9 -5.86 47.32 -0.90
C ALA A 9 -6.53 47.09 0.48
N ARG A 10 -6.85 48.14 1.25
CA ARG A 10 -8.07 48.99 1.25
C ARG A 10 -9.33 48.31 1.79
N THR A 11 -9.99 49.06 2.67
CA THR A 11 -11.04 48.68 3.63
C THR A 11 -12.46 48.80 3.10
N CYS A 12 -13.36 47.91 3.54
CA CYS A 12 -14.82 48.15 3.65
C CYS A 12 -15.36 47.52 4.96
N PRO A 13 -16.48 48.01 5.52
CA PRO A 13 -16.92 47.69 6.89
C PRO A 13 -17.88 46.49 6.97
N PRO A 14 -18.02 45.85 8.15
CA PRO A 14 -18.99 44.77 8.36
C PRO A 14 -20.40 45.31 8.67
N THR A 15 -21.40 44.77 7.97
CA THR A 15 -22.83 45.02 8.23
C THR A 15 -23.36 44.04 9.29
N THR A 16 -23.97 44.55 10.35
CA THR A 16 -24.55 43.73 11.43
C THR A 16 -26.02 43.37 11.13
N LEU A 17 -26.37 42.08 11.20
CA LEU A 17 -27.76 41.59 11.33
C LEU A 17 -27.81 40.44 12.34
N PRO A 18 -28.90 40.30 13.14
CA PRO A 18 -28.95 39.34 14.25
C PRO A 18 -29.61 38.00 13.86
N LEU A 19 -29.15 36.91 14.48
CA LEU A 19 -29.84 35.62 14.50
C LEU A 19 -30.64 35.44 15.81
N PRO A 20 -31.80 34.76 15.80
CA PRO A 20 -32.65 34.58 16.97
C PRO A 20 -32.24 33.41 17.87
N ASN A 21 -32.73 33.43 19.12
CA ASN A 21 -32.53 32.40 20.14
C ASN A 21 -33.21 31.06 19.80
N GLU A 22 -32.54 29.95 20.10
CA GLU A 22 -33.20 28.72 20.56
C GLU A 22 -32.53 28.15 21.82
N ARG A 23 -33.30 27.40 22.62
CA ARG A 23 -32.89 26.78 23.89
C ARG A 23 -32.87 25.25 23.76
N PRO A 24 -32.08 24.53 24.60
CA PRO A 24 -31.61 23.20 24.26
C PRO A 24 -32.54 22.05 24.67
N ALA A 25 -32.50 20.97 23.90
CA ALA A 25 -33.00 19.65 24.30
C ALA A 25 -31.83 18.76 24.78
N ARG A 26 -32.07 17.98 25.85
CA ARG A 26 -31.12 16.99 26.38
C ARG A 26 -31.30 15.65 25.67
N SER A 27 -30.19 14.98 25.31
CA SER A 27 -30.12 13.51 25.33
C SER A 27 -28.71 13.05 25.69
N VAL A 28 -28.60 11.84 26.23
CA VAL A 28 -27.40 11.32 26.91
C VAL A 28 -26.66 10.33 26.00
N GLY A 29 -25.36 10.56 25.79
CA GLY A 29 -24.45 9.60 25.17
C GLY A 29 -23.02 9.84 25.67
N ARG A 30 -22.43 8.86 26.37
CA ARG A 30 -21.02 8.94 26.79
C ARG A 30 -20.11 8.76 25.58
N MET A 31 -19.26 9.76 25.30
CA MET A 31 -18.08 9.60 24.46
C MET A 31 -16.89 10.33 25.09
N ILE A 32 -15.69 9.95 24.68
CA ILE A 32 -14.40 10.21 25.35
C ILE A 32 -14.07 11.72 25.39
N GLU A 33 -13.56 12.20 26.52
CA GLU A 33 -13.19 13.61 26.70
C GLU A 33 -11.95 13.99 25.86
N LEU A 34 -12.18 14.78 24.80
CA LEU A 34 -11.18 15.67 24.23
C LEU A 34 -11.44 17.10 24.75
N PRO A 35 -10.40 17.86 25.13
CA PRO A 35 -10.59 19.17 25.74
C PRO A 35 -11.06 20.22 24.72
N HIS A 36 -12.28 20.72 24.88
CA HIS A 36 -12.79 21.86 24.12
C HIS A 36 -12.00 23.14 24.45
N ALA A 37 -11.26 23.66 23.48
CA ALA A 37 -10.68 25.00 23.55
C ALA A 37 -11.74 26.07 23.24
N THR A 38 -12.40 26.59 24.26
CA THR A 38 -13.24 27.81 24.14
C THR A 38 -12.36 29.05 24.16
N GLY A 39 -12.14 29.69 23.01
CA GLY A 39 -11.39 30.95 22.96
C GLY A 39 -11.35 31.58 21.58
N GLY A 40 -12.08 32.69 21.41
CA GLY A 40 -11.96 33.57 20.23
C GLY A 40 -10.67 34.40 20.25
N SER A 41 -9.52 33.74 20.35
CA SER A 41 -8.19 34.37 20.41
C SER A 41 -7.47 34.26 19.07
N SER A 42 -7.68 35.30 18.24
CA SER A 42 -6.91 35.75 17.07
C SER A 42 -6.25 34.70 16.15
N LEU A 43 -6.65 34.73 14.88
CA LEU A 43 -5.93 34.15 13.74
C LEU A 43 -4.43 34.49 13.73
N GLU A 44 -4.04 35.64 14.26
CA GLU A 44 -2.64 36.08 14.39
C GLU A 44 -1.83 35.16 15.31
N GLY A 45 -2.45 34.54 16.32
CA GLY A 45 -1.80 33.57 17.21
C GLY A 45 -1.34 32.32 16.43
N THR A 46 -2.22 31.78 15.60
CA THR A 46 -1.92 30.65 14.70
C THR A 46 -0.87 31.03 13.65
N VAL A 47 -1.00 32.20 13.02
CA VAL A 47 0.00 32.70 12.05
C VAL A 47 1.37 32.93 12.71
N LYS A 48 1.41 33.40 13.96
CA LYS A 48 2.64 33.57 14.73
C LYS A 48 3.28 32.21 15.05
N ALA A 49 2.49 31.24 15.52
CA ALA A 49 2.97 29.89 15.80
C ALA A 49 3.56 29.21 14.54
N ILE A 50 2.89 29.34 13.38
CA ILE A 50 3.38 28.83 12.10
C ILE A 50 4.71 29.50 11.70
N ARG A 51 4.84 30.83 11.85
CA ARG A 51 6.11 31.53 11.57
C ARG A 51 7.24 31.10 12.52
N GLU A 52 6.96 30.92 13.81
CA GLU A 52 7.94 30.42 14.77
C GLU A 52 8.38 28.99 14.44
N GLN A 53 7.46 28.12 14.01
CA GLN A 53 7.77 26.77 13.54
C GLN A 53 8.62 26.79 12.26
N GLN A 54 8.27 27.63 11.28
CA GLN A 54 9.01 27.79 10.03
C GLN A 54 10.43 28.33 10.28
N GLN A 55 10.61 29.27 11.22
CA GLN A 55 11.93 29.75 11.64
C GLN A 55 12.77 28.67 12.33
N ARG A 56 12.15 27.82 13.16
CA ARG A 56 12.85 26.67 13.78
C ARG A 56 13.32 25.66 12.74
N GLN A 57 12.47 25.34 11.75
CA GLN A 57 12.85 24.48 10.63
C GLN A 57 13.99 25.07 9.81
N GLN A 58 13.91 26.37 9.45
CA GLN A 58 14.97 27.04 8.70
C GLN A 58 16.32 27.00 9.46
N HIS A 59 16.30 27.26 10.77
CA HIS A 59 17.50 27.18 11.63
C HIS A 59 18.08 25.77 11.75
N GLN A 60 17.24 24.72 11.73
CA GLN A 60 17.73 23.33 11.65
C GLN A 60 18.37 23.04 10.30
N LEU A 61 17.78 23.54 9.20
CA LEU A 61 18.27 23.35 7.83
C LEU A 61 19.62 24.07 7.61
N ASP A 62 19.78 25.27 8.15
CA ASP A 62 21.04 26.01 8.11
C ASP A 62 22.13 25.35 8.97
N LYS A 63 21.77 24.76 10.13
CA LYS A 63 22.69 23.92 10.91
C LYS A 63 23.13 22.66 10.15
N GLN A 64 22.22 21.96 9.49
CA GLN A 64 22.58 20.81 8.65
C GLN A 64 23.52 21.21 7.50
N ARG A 65 23.28 22.36 6.85
CA ARG A 65 24.19 22.90 5.83
C ARG A 65 25.58 23.21 6.37
N GLN A 66 25.69 23.76 7.59
CA GLN A 66 26.98 23.97 8.24
C GLN A 66 27.70 22.65 8.53
N SER A 67 27.02 21.64 9.09
CA SER A 67 27.63 20.33 9.32
C SER A 67 28.03 19.60 8.04
N ILE A 68 27.28 19.73 6.95
CA ILE A 68 27.66 19.20 5.63
C ILE A 68 28.92 19.90 5.09
N ALA A 69 28.99 21.23 5.18
CA ALA A 69 30.18 21.98 4.75
C ALA A 69 31.42 21.64 5.59
N GLU A 70 31.25 21.42 6.89
CA GLU A 70 32.33 20.98 7.79
C GLU A 70 32.81 19.57 7.47
N LEU A 71 31.90 18.62 7.23
CA LEU A 71 32.25 17.27 6.78
C LEU A 71 32.93 17.26 5.39
N GLN A 72 32.50 18.12 4.47
CA GLN A 72 33.16 18.29 3.17
C GLN A 72 34.58 18.84 3.31
N ALA A 73 34.81 19.80 4.22
CA ALA A 73 36.14 20.31 4.51
C ALA A 73 37.05 19.25 5.18
N GLN A 74 36.51 18.45 6.11
CA GLN A 74 37.24 17.33 6.72
C GLN A 74 37.60 16.25 5.68
N LEU A 75 36.67 15.88 4.81
CA LEU A 75 36.91 14.91 3.74
C LEU A 75 37.95 15.41 2.74
N ALA A 76 37.94 16.70 2.39
CA ALA A 76 38.94 17.32 1.53
C ALA A 76 40.34 17.27 2.17
N ALA A 77 40.46 17.61 3.47
CA ALA A 77 41.72 17.54 4.19
C ALA A 77 42.28 16.10 4.28
N VAL A 78 41.41 15.11 4.50
CA VAL A 78 41.80 13.69 4.48
C VAL A 78 42.23 13.24 3.08
N LEU A 79 41.55 13.70 2.02
CA LEU A 79 41.96 13.43 0.64
C LEU A 79 43.32 14.07 0.28
N GLU A 80 43.60 15.28 0.75
CA GLU A 80 44.92 15.91 0.61
C GLU A 80 45.99 15.13 1.38
N GLU A 81 45.72 14.68 2.61
CA GLU A 81 46.64 13.83 3.38
C GLU A 81 46.93 12.49 2.69
N PHE A 82 45.92 11.87 2.06
CA PHE A 82 46.09 10.67 1.23
C PHE A 82 46.85 10.95 -0.07
N GLN A 83 46.65 12.12 -0.71
CA GLN A 83 47.43 12.50 -1.89
C GLN A 83 48.90 12.81 -1.55
N GLU A 84 49.17 13.46 -0.42
CA GLU A 84 50.55 13.77 0.00
C GLU A 84 51.29 12.50 0.44
N LYS A 85 50.63 11.59 1.19
CA LYS A 85 51.19 10.27 1.51
C LYS A 85 51.31 9.37 0.27
N GLY A 86 50.35 9.42 -0.64
CA GLY A 86 50.40 8.72 -1.93
C GLY A 86 51.53 9.23 -2.83
N ALA A 87 51.80 10.53 -2.84
CA ALA A 87 52.94 11.13 -3.53
C ALA A 87 54.28 10.74 -2.88
N SER A 88 54.32 10.61 -1.54
CA SER A 88 55.49 10.08 -0.82
C SER A 88 55.72 8.57 -1.03
N HIS A 89 54.65 7.80 -1.29
CA HIS A 89 54.76 6.38 -1.69
C HIS A 89 54.94 6.17 -3.19
N ASN A 90 54.70 7.19 -4.02
CA ASN A 90 55.51 7.46 -5.21
C ASN A 90 56.91 7.98 -4.83
N THR A 91 57.54 7.32 -3.85
CA THR A 91 58.98 7.12 -3.95
C THR A 91 59.18 6.46 -5.30
N THR A 92 59.74 7.23 -6.24
CA THR A 92 60.24 6.69 -7.49
C THR A 92 60.92 5.36 -7.17
N VAL A 93 60.52 4.30 -7.88
CA VAL A 93 61.43 3.19 -8.15
C VAL A 93 62.52 3.76 -9.06
N ASP A 94 63.35 4.61 -8.46
CA ASP A 94 64.65 4.98 -8.93
C ASP A 94 65.38 3.65 -8.92
N VAL A 95 65.50 3.06 -10.12
CA VAL A 95 66.34 1.88 -10.38
C VAL A 95 67.79 2.33 -10.27
N ARG A 96 68.13 2.85 -9.08
CA ARG A 96 69.44 3.31 -8.70
C ARG A 96 70.19 2.06 -8.32
N ALA A 97 70.81 1.48 -9.35
CA ALA A 97 71.61 0.26 -9.27
C ALA A 97 72.41 0.22 -7.96
N SER A 98 72.08 -0.74 -7.09
CA SER A 98 72.81 -0.96 -5.83
C SER A 98 74.30 -1.07 -6.14
N PRO A 99 75.16 -0.28 -5.48
CA PRO A 99 76.27 0.39 -6.16
C PRO A 99 77.31 -0.59 -6.72
N LYS A 100 77.17 -0.92 -8.02
CA LYS A 100 78.10 -1.77 -8.74
C LYS A 100 79.46 -1.08 -8.84
N GLY A 101 80.37 -1.48 -7.94
CA GLY A 101 81.79 -1.39 -8.21
C GLY A 101 82.08 -2.00 -9.58
N SER A 102 83.01 -1.40 -10.32
CA SER A 102 83.40 -1.76 -11.68
C SER A 102 84.15 -3.11 -11.73
N ALA A 103 83.47 -4.20 -11.37
CA ALA A 103 83.83 -5.54 -11.80
C ALA A 103 83.38 -5.73 -13.25
N LYS A 104 84.23 -6.35 -14.07
CA LYS A 104 83.93 -6.61 -15.48
C LYS A 104 82.59 -7.34 -15.62
N ALA A 105 81.79 -6.91 -16.60
CA ALA A 105 80.70 -7.74 -17.10
C ALA A 105 81.32 -8.95 -17.82
N GLU A 106 81.53 -10.01 -17.05
CA GLU A 106 81.78 -11.36 -17.55
C GLU A 106 80.43 -11.96 -17.97
N ASP A 107 80.41 -12.76 -19.04
CA ASP A 107 79.18 -13.20 -19.71
C ASP A 107 78.31 -14.09 -18.81
N ALA A 108 77.45 -13.47 -18.00
CA ALA A 108 76.42 -14.17 -17.24
C ALA A 108 75.47 -14.85 -18.25
N PRO A 109 75.33 -16.20 -18.22
CA PRO A 109 74.51 -16.89 -19.18
C PRO A 109 73.06 -16.40 -19.10
N LEU A 110 72.41 -16.27 -20.25
CA LEU A 110 70.96 -16.07 -20.33
C LEU A 110 70.25 -17.31 -19.78
N VAL A 111 70.12 -17.37 -18.45
CA VAL A 111 69.23 -18.31 -17.77
C VAL A 111 67.83 -18.00 -18.28
N ASN A 112 67.19 -18.97 -18.93
CA ASN A 112 65.85 -18.76 -19.48
C ASN A 112 64.92 -18.40 -18.32
N ALA A 113 64.26 -17.25 -18.41
CA ALA A 113 63.32 -16.81 -17.37
C ALA A 113 62.16 -17.81 -17.16
N ASP A 114 61.92 -18.68 -18.16
CA ASP A 114 60.95 -19.77 -18.11
C ASP A 114 61.29 -20.91 -17.13
N ASP A 115 62.54 -21.01 -16.68
CA ASP A 115 63.05 -22.07 -15.79
C ASP A 115 63.07 -21.65 -14.30
N ALA A 116 62.66 -20.42 -13.98
CA ALA A 116 62.54 -19.97 -12.59
C ALA A 116 61.49 -20.81 -11.83
N VAL A 117 61.93 -21.50 -10.77
CA VAL A 117 61.05 -22.23 -9.85
C VAL A 117 60.11 -21.21 -9.20
N PRO A 118 58.79 -21.47 -9.13
CA PRO A 118 57.90 -20.59 -8.38
C PRO A 118 58.28 -20.61 -6.90
N GLU A 119 58.51 -19.43 -6.34
CA GLU A 119 58.80 -19.25 -4.92
C GLU A 119 57.67 -18.47 -4.25
N TYR A 120 57.21 -18.95 -3.09
CA TYR A 120 56.28 -18.24 -2.22
C TYR A 120 57.07 -17.34 -1.27
N GLN A 121 56.87 -16.03 -1.41
CA GLN A 121 57.43 -15.06 -0.47
C GLN A 121 56.55 -15.05 0.79
N VAL A 122 57.16 -15.12 1.96
CA VAL A 122 56.44 -15.08 3.23
C VAL A 122 55.97 -13.64 3.46
N GLU A 123 54.67 -13.44 3.61
CA GLU A 123 54.06 -12.11 3.70
C GLU A 123 54.01 -11.62 5.17
N HIS A 124 53.77 -10.32 5.36
CA HIS A 124 53.56 -9.72 6.69
C HIS A 124 52.14 -9.98 7.23
N SER A 125 51.67 -11.22 7.16
CA SER A 125 50.38 -11.66 7.67
C SER A 125 50.52 -12.28 9.07
N MET A 126 49.44 -12.31 9.86
CA MET A 126 49.45 -13.01 11.15
C MET A 126 49.51 -14.54 10.95
N TRP A 127 48.96 -15.06 9.86
CA TRP A 127 49.01 -16.49 9.51
C TRP A 127 50.43 -16.97 9.22
N ASP A 128 51.18 -16.15 8.48
CA ASP A 128 52.58 -16.37 8.10
C ASP A 128 53.50 -16.24 9.33
N ALA A 129 53.26 -15.22 10.17
CA ALA A 129 53.99 -15.04 11.43
C ALA A 129 53.86 -16.24 12.38
N LEU A 130 52.72 -16.93 12.39
CA LEU A 130 52.50 -18.10 13.24
C LEU A 130 53.40 -19.31 12.86
N LEU A 131 53.97 -19.35 11.64
CA LEU A 131 55.01 -20.33 11.28
C LEU A 131 56.25 -20.22 12.19
N LEU A 132 56.56 -19.02 12.69
CA LEU A 132 57.70 -18.79 13.60
C LEU A 132 57.56 -19.52 14.95
N VAL A 133 56.36 -19.98 15.34
CA VAL A 133 56.18 -20.77 16.57
C VAL A 133 56.92 -22.12 16.52
N PHE A 134 57.16 -22.68 15.34
CA PHE A 134 57.91 -23.94 15.17
C PHE A 134 59.44 -23.77 15.21
N PHE A 135 59.94 -22.54 15.18
CA PHE A 135 61.37 -22.25 15.18
C PHE A 135 61.95 -22.40 16.59
N GLU A 136 63.06 -23.09 16.75
CA GLU A 136 63.71 -23.28 18.06
C GLU A 136 64.38 -22.00 18.58
N SER A 137 64.77 -21.10 17.68
CA SER A 137 65.42 -19.81 17.97
C SER A 137 64.47 -18.71 18.47
N VAL A 138 63.15 -18.95 18.51
CA VAL A 138 62.14 -18.01 18.99
C VAL A 138 61.86 -18.30 20.47
N GLY A 139 61.92 -17.26 21.32
CA GLY A 139 61.73 -17.42 22.76
C GLY A 139 60.28 -17.76 23.11
N TRP A 140 60.05 -18.43 24.24
CA TRP A 140 58.68 -18.71 24.72
C TRP A 140 57.75 -17.48 24.79
N PRO A 141 58.16 -16.27 25.26
CA PRO A 141 57.28 -15.10 25.24
C PRO A 141 56.89 -14.66 23.83
N ASP A 142 57.82 -14.73 22.86
CA ASP A 142 57.55 -14.44 21.45
C ASP A 142 56.54 -15.44 20.87
N LYS A 143 56.67 -16.74 21.21
CA LYS A 143 55.70 -17.77 20.81
C LYS A 143 54.32 -17.54 21.41
N ALA A 144 54.24 -17.16 22.69
CA ALA A 144 52.98 -16.83 23.34
C ALA A 144 52.30 -15.62 22.67
N LEU A 145 53.09 -14.60 22.27
CA LEU A 145 52.60 -13.44 21.53
C LEU A 145 52.07 -13.80 20.14
N LEU A 146 52.77 -14.65 19.39
CA LEU A 146 52.34 -15.14 18.08
C LEU A 146 51.02 -15.93 18.16
N ILE A 147 50.90 -16.82 19.16
CA ILE A 147 49.65 -17.58 19.40
C ILE A 147 48.51 -16.64 19.78
N LEU A 148 48.75 -15.69 20.68
CA LEU A 148 47.75 -14.70 21.09
C LEU A 148 47.30 -13.82 19.92
N GLY A 149 48.23 -13.32 19.10
CA GLY A 149 47.93 -12.53 17.91
C GLY A 149 47.11 -13.30 16.88
N SER A 150 47.42 -14.59 16.68
CA SER A 150 46.68 -15.48 15.78
C SER A 150 45.28 -15.79 16.28
N LEU A 151 45.11 -16.01 17.59
CA LEU A 151 43.80 -16.17 18.22
C LEU A 151 42.97 -14.88 18.14
N MET A 152 43.60 -13.72 18.29
CA MET A 152 42.93 -12.42 18.16
C MET A 152 42.52 -12.15 16.70
N ASN A 153 43.36 -12.52 15.73
CA ASN A 153 43.03 -12.47 14.30
C ASN A 153 41.82 -13.34 13.95
N LEU A 154 41.87 -14.62 14.32
CA LEU A 154 40.75 -15.53 14.10
C LEU A 154 39.47 -15.06 14.82
N GLY A 155 39.60 -14.51 16.02
CA GLY A 155 38.48 -13.95 16.78
C GLY A 155 37.85 -12.72 16.12
N LEU A 156 38.66 -11.80 15.58
CA LEU A 156 38.19 -10.60 14.87
C LEU A 156 37.56 -10.96 13.52
N GLN A 157 38.20 -11.83 12.73
CA GLN A 157 37.63 -12.31 11.47
C GLN A 157 36.33 -13.10 11.70
N ALA A 158 36.27 -13.96 12.73
CA ALA A 158 35.04 -14.65 13.10
C ALA A 158 33.94 -13.69 13.55
N MET A 159 34.26 -12.66 14.36
CA MET A 159 33.29 -11.64 14.77
C MET A 159 32.73 -10.87 13.56
N MET A 160 33.59 -10.44 12.63
CA MET A 160 33.18 -9.75 11.41
C MET A 160 32.31 -10.63 10.50
N LEU A 161 32.66 -11.92 10.37
CA LEU A 161 31.82 -12.90 9.65
C LEU A 161 30.46 -13.11 10.31
N LEU A 162 30.38 -13.13 11.64
CA LEU A 162 29.10 -13.25 12.37
C LEU A 162 28.23 -12.01 12.15
N VAL A 163 28.81 -10.81 12.18
CA VAL A 163 28.09 -9.55 11.88
C VAL A 163 27.59 -9.54 10.43
N LEU A 164 28.45 -9.89 9.47
CA LEU A 164 28.08 -9.99 8.06
C LEU A 164 26.93 -10.98 7.85
N TRP A 165 27.01 -12.17 8.47
CA TRP A 165 25.99 -13.19 8.31
C TRP A 165 24.64 -12.78 8.93
N PHE A 166 24.62 -12.47 10.24
CA PHE A 166 23.37 -12.27 10.97
C PHE A 166 22.73 -10.90 10.79
N ASP A 167 23.51 -9.83 10.62
CA ASP A 167 22.94 -8.48 10.51
C ASP A 167 22.77 -8.03 9.05
N MET A 168 23.74 -8.34 8.19
CA MET A 168 23.78 -7.81 6.82
C MET A 168 23.20 -8.76 5.76
N VAL A 169 23.26 -10.08 5.97
CA VAL A 169 22.91 -11.08 4.95
C VAL A 169 21.54 -11.74 5.18
N ASP A 170 21.00 -11.78 6.40
CA ASP A 170 19.68 -12.41 6.66
C ASP A 170 18.49 -11.49 6.30
N LYS A 171 18.72 -10.19 6.08
CA LYS A 171 17.67 -9.21 5.72
C LYS A 171 17.54 -9.05 4.20
N ASN A 172 16.90 -10.01 3.52
CA ASN A 172 16.56 -9.85 2.10
C ASN A 172 15.54 -8.71 1.91
N LYS A 173 16.06 -7.48 1.72
CA LYS A 173 15.30 -6.22 1.67
C LYS A 173 14.14 -6.22 0.67
N TYR A 174 14.24 -7.04 -0.37
CA TYR A 174 13.22 -7.23 -1.38
C TYR A 174 12.91 -8.72 -1.56
N GLY A 175 12.60 -9.43 -0.47
CA GLY A 175 11.99 -10.77 -0.54
C GLY A 175 10.57 -10.72 -1.13
N SER A 176 10.01 -11.87 -1.50
CA SER A 176 8.61 -11.97 -1.97
C SER A 176 7.61 -11.42 -0.93
N GLU A 177 7.87 -11.65 0.36
CA GLU A 177 7.11 -11.07 1.47
C GLU A 177 7.08 -9.53 1.41
N LYS A 178 8.18 -8.85 1.06
CA LYS A 178 8.20 -7.39 0.90
C LYS A 178 7.47 -6.94 -0.37
N VAL A 179 7.50 -7.73 -1.46
CA VAL A 179 6.68 -7.46 -2.66
C VAL A 179 5.19 -7.56 -2.33
N GLU A 180 4.78 -8.55 -1.53
CA GLU A 180 3.42 -8.71 -1.01
C GLU A 180 3.02 -7.56 -0.07
N GLU A 181 3.91 -7.14 0.84
CA GLU A 181 3.72 -5.96 1.70
C GLU A 181 3.51 -4.69 0.87
N MET A 182 4.30 -4.48 -0.19
CA MET A 182 4.16 -3.35 -1.11
C MET A 182 2.87 -3.39 -1.94
N LEU A 183 2.39 -4.57 -2.35
CA LEU A 183 1.06 -4.72 -2.95
C LEU A 183 -0.04 -4.34 -1.97
N LYS A 184 0.03 -4.84 -0.72
CA LYS A 184 -0.93 -4.54 0.34
C LYS A 184 -0.93 -3.06 0.69
N TRP A 185 0.23 -2.40 0.76
CA TRP A 185 0.35 -0.96 0.95
C TRP A 185 -0.24 -0.18 -0.23
N ARG A 186 0.02 -0.60 -1.47
CA ARG A 186 -0.56 0.04 -2.67
C ARG A 186 -2.09 0.00 -2.65
N VAL A 187 -2.68 -1.10 -2.19
CA VAL A 187 -4.13 -1.19 -1.98
C VAL A 187 -4.51 -0.32 -0.78
N ALA A 188 -4.16 -0.70 0.45
CA ALA A 188 -4.70 -0.12 1.68
C ALA A 188 -4.41 1.39 1.87
N THR A 189 -3.33 1.90 1.28
CA THR A 189 -2.88 3.30 1.43
C THR A 189 -2.73 3.99 0.08
N GLY A 190 -2.04 3.37 -0.89
CA GLY A 190 -1.68 4.01 -2.16
C GLY A 190 -2.86 4.47 -3.02
N HIS A 191 -3.90 3.63 -3.15
CA HIS A 191 -5.13 3.93 -3.89
C HIS A 191 -6.33 4.30 -2.99
N ASN A 192 -6.22 4.26 -1.67
CA ASN A 192 -7.35 4.53 -0.77
C ASN A 192 -7.77 6.02 -0.82
N LYS A 193 -9.08 6.31 -0.96
CA LYS A 193 -9.63 7.68 -1.00
C LYS A 193 -9.20 8.53 0.21
N GLU A 194 -9.02 7.92 1.39
CA GLU A 194 -8.58 8.60 2.62
C GLU A 194 -7.21 9.29 2.49
N HIS A 195 -6.37 8.84 1.55
CA HIS A 195 -5.03 9.36 1.28
C HIS A 195 -4.94 10.11 -0.06
N PHE A 196 -6.09 10.48 -0.64
CA PHE A 196 -6.16 11.23 -1.89
C PHE A 196 -5.83 12.71 -1.67
N ASP A 197 -4.99 13.29 -2.54
CA ASP A 197 -4.70 14.72 -2.52
C ASP A 197 -5.80 15.50 -3.25
N GLU A 198 -6.77 15.99 -2.47
CA GLU A 198 -7.88 16.82 -2.96
C GLU A 198 -7.41 18.17 -3.56
N VAL A 199 -6.25 18.68 -3.19
CA VAL A 199 -5.71 19.93 -3.76
C VAL A 199 -5.13 19.69 -5.15
N GLN A 200 -4.54 18.51 -5.38
CA GLN A 200 -3.88 18.16 -6.65
C GLN A 200 -4.71 17.27 -7.58
N GLY A 201 -5.79 16.68 -7.09
CA GLY A 201 -6.55 15.67 -7.83
C GLY A 201 -5.77 14.38 -8.08
N LYS A 202 -4.86 14.00 -7.16
CA LYS A 202 -3.94 12.86 -7.33
C LYS A 202 -4.04 11.87 -6.15
N PRO A 203 -4.13 10.55 -6.38
CA PRO A 203 -4.00 9.55 -5.33
C PRO A 203 -2.54 9.46 -4.87
N LEU A 204 -2.32 8.99 -3.65
CA LEU A 204 -1.00 8.91 -3.04
C LEU A 204 0.00 8.13 -3.90
N ILE A 205 -0.44 7.02 -4.51
CA ILE A 205 0.40 6.21 -5.39
C ILE A 205 0.86 6.96 -6.64
N GLN A 206 0.03 7.84 -7.22
CA GLN A 206 0.45 8.66 -8.36
C GLN A 206 1.56 9.63 -7.95
N LYS A 207 1.46 10.22 -6.76
CA LYS A 207 2.47 11.13 -6.19
C LYS A 207 3.78 10.43 -5.82
N LEU A 208 3.71 9.17 -5.35
CA LEU A 208 4.88 8.32 -5.11
C LEU A 208 5.62 8.05 -6.44
N CYS A 209 4.87 7.57 -7.44
CA CYS A 209 5.44 7.17 -8.73
C CYS A 209 5.90 8.36 -9.59
N SER A 210 5.38 9.57 -9.37
CA SER A 210 5.86 10.82 -9.98
C SER A 210 7.07 11.44 -9.24
N ARG A 211 7.47 10.87 -8.10
CA ARG A 211 8.52 11.40 -7.21
C ARG A 211 8.20 12.78 -6.63
N GLU A 212 6.92 13.03 -6.36
CA GLU A 212 6.41 14.29 -5.79
C GLU A 212 6.15 14.19 -4.26
N LEU A 213 6.25 13.00 -3.66
CA LEU A 213 5.95 12.77 -2.25
C LEU A 213 7.16 13.03 -1.33
N TRP A 214 6.93 13.57 -0.14
CA TRP A 214 7.99 13.84 0.85
C TRP A 214 7.81 12.91 2.05
N SER A 215 7.97 11.60 1.82
CA SER A 215 7.76 10.56 2.83
C SER A 215 8.85 9.48 2.81
N PHE A 216 8.81 8.57 3.79
CA PHE A 216 9.75 7.45 3.88
C PHE A 216 9.60 6.49 2.67
N GLU A 217 8.37 6.23 2.26
CA GLU A 217 8.03 5.38 1.11
C GLU A 217 8.61 5.95 -0.19
N GLN A 218 8.66 7.29 -0.33
CA GLN A 218 9.35 7.91 -1.47
C GLN A 218 10.85 7.58 -1.47
N SER A 219 11.51 7.59 -0.31
CA SER A 219 12.95 7.29 -0.25
C SER A 219 13.26 5.84 -0.62
N GLU A 220 12.42 4.88 -0.21
CA GLU A 220 12.55 3.48 -0.65
C GLU A 220 12.26 3.31 -2.15
N TYR A 221 11.23 3.99 -2.68
CA TYR A 221 10.93 3.94 -4.12
C TYR A 221 12.01 4.62 -4.97
N ASP A 222 12.57 5.73 -4.51
CA ASP A 222 13.65 6.45 -5.19
C ASP A 222 14.91 5.59 -5.29
N GLU A 223 15.27 4.82 -4.25
CA GLU A 223 16.38 3.85 -4.28
C GLU A 223 16.14 2.76 -5.35
N MET A 224 14.93 2.18 -5.37
CA MET A 224 14.55 1.18 -6.38
C MET A 224 14.56 1.77 -7.80
N TYR A 225 13.98 2.95 -7.98
CA TYR A 225 13.89 3.64 -9.27
C TYR A 225 15.28 4.01 -9.79
N ASP A 226 16.12 4.59 -8.94
CA ASP A 226 17.45 5.04 -9.30
C ASP A 226 18.35 3.86 -9.67
N TYR A 227 18.22 2.72 -8.99
CA TYR A 227 18.94 1.50 -9.33
C TYR A 227 18.47 0.89 -10.66
N LEU A 228 17.14 0.87 -10.93
CA LEU A 228 16.57 0.23 -12.12
C LEU A 228 16.66 1.06 -13.40
N TYR A 229 16.52 2.39 -13.31
CA TYR A 229 16.17 3.24 -14.46
C TYR A 229 17.12 4.42 -14.74
N LYS A 230 18.17 4.65 -13.92
CA LYS A 230 19.21 5.64 -14.26
C LYS A 230 20.04 5.22 -15.48
N THR A 231 20.66 6.20 -16.13
CA THR A 231 21.50 6.06 -17.33
C THR A 231 22.65 5.07 -17.18
N VAL A 232 23.15 4.88 -15.96
CA VAL A 232 24.01 3.75 -15.60
C VAL A 232 23.14 2.78 -14.79
N PRO A 233 22.68 1.66 -15.37
CA PRO A 233 21.88 0.68 -14.64
C PRO A 233 22.64 0.16 -13.43
N GLY A 234 21.99 0.11 -12.26
CA GLY A 234 22.58 -0.42 -11.03
C GLY A 234 23.16 -1.83 -11.22
N THR A 235 22.49 -2.66 -12.01
CA THR A 235 22.97 -3.98 -12.45
C THR A 235 24.41 -3.98 -12.98
N LEU A 236 24.82 -2.98 -13.78
CA LEU A 236 26.19 -2.92 -14.32
C LEU A 236 27.21 -2.57 -13.23
N LEU A 237 26.83 -1.69 -12.29
CA LEU A 237 27.67 -1.36 -11.14
C LEU A 237 27.80 -2.58 -10.21
N SER A 238 26.69 -3.25 -9.88
CA SER A 238 26.66 -4.50 -9.11
C SER A 238 27.50 -5.60 -9.74
N CYS A 239 27.37 -5.83 -11.06
CA CYS A 239 28.23 -6.78 -11.77
C CYS A 239 29.72 -6.40 -11.67
N THR A 240 30.05 -5.12 -11.83
CA THR A 240 31.44 -4.63 -11.74
C THR A 240 32.01 -4.84 -10.34
N VAL A 241 31.24 -4.46 -9.32
CA VAL A 241 31.62 -4.61 -7.90
C VAL A 241 31.76 -6.09 -7.51
N LEU A 242 30.84 -6.96 -7.96
CA LEU A 242 30.96 -8.41 -7.74
C LEU A 242 32.18 -9.01 -8.44
N ILE A 243 32.50 -8.58 -9.66
CA ILE A 243 33.72 -9.00 -10.36
C ILE A 243 34.96 -8.58 -9.57
N LEU A 244 35.04 -7.32 -9.13
CA LEU A 244 36.16 -6.82 -8.32
C LEU A 244 36.27 -7.59 -6.99
N TRP A 245 35.15 -7.83 -6.31
CA TRP A 245 35.10 -8.58 -5.05
C TRP A 245 35.59 -10.03 -5.20
N VAL A 246 35.13 -10.74 -6.23
CA VAL A 246 35.60 -12.10 -6.52
C VAL A 246 37.08 -12.08 -6.93
N LEU A 247 37.54 -11.08 -7.69
CA LEU A 247 38.97 -10.96 -8.02
C LEU A 247 39.83 -10.74 -6.77
N SER A 248 39.46 -9.86 -5.85
CA SER A 248 40.16 -9.68 -4.57
C SER A 248 40.17 -10.97 -3.74
N SER A 249 39.02 -11.64 -3.63
CA SER A 249 38.91 -12.96 -2.97
C SER A 249 39.81 -14.02 -3.63
N MET A 250 40.01 -13.95 -4.94
CA MET A 250 40.87 -14.87 -5.70
C MET A 250 42.37 -14.54 -5.59
N VAL A 251 42.75 -13.30 -5.28
CA VAL A 251 44.13 -12.94 -4.89
C VAL A 251 44.46 -13.61 -3.55
N GLU A 252 43.58 -13.49 -2.56
CA GLU A 252 43.79 -14.14 -1.27
C GLU A 252 43.74 -15.67 -1.39
N TYR A 253 42.80 -16.24 -2.15
CA TYR A 253 42.79 -17.69 -2.45
C TYR A 253 44.12 -18.17 -3.02
N ARG A 254 44.72 -17.40 -3.94
CA ARG A 254 46.02 -17.72 -4.54
C ARG A 254 47.12 -17.74 -3.47
N ARG A 255 47.19 -16.74 -2.58
CA ARG A 255 48.16 -16.69 -1.47
C ARG A 255 48.07 -17.94 -0.59
N ILE A 256 46.86 -18.35 -0.18
CA ILE A 256 46.65 -19.54 0.66
C ILE A 256 47.08 -20.82 -0.08
N VAL A 257 46.78 -20.94 -1.39
CA VAL A 257 47.18 -22.11 -2.20
C VAL A 257 48.69 -22.16 -2.39
N GLU A 258 49.36 -21.05 -2.71
CA GLU A 258 50.81 -20.98 -2.87
C GLU A 258 51.53 -21.28 -1.54
N GLN A 259 51.07 -20.70 -0.43
CA GLN A 259 51.50 -21.02 0.93
C GLN A 259 51.34 -22.52 1.24
N GLY A 260 50.16 -23.08 0.97
CA GLY A 260 49.85 -24.48 1.22
C GLY A 260 50.69 -25.45 0.40
N LEU A 261 50.93 -25.15 -0.88
CA LEU A 261 51.79 -25.95 -1.75
C LEU A 261 53.23 -25.94 -1.26
N ALA A 262 53.78 -24.77 -0.95
CA ALA A 262 55.13 -24.63 -0.40
C ALA A 262 55.32 -25.44 0.89
N ILE A 263 54.36 -25.38 1.82
CA ILE A 263 54.41 -26.13 3.09
C ILE A 263 54.30 -27.65 2.86
N LEU A 264 53.41 -28.10 1.97
CA LEU A 264 53.20 -29.53 1.71
C LEU A 264 54.37 -30.21 0.99
N GLN A 265 55.22 -29.43 0.32
CA GLN A 265 56.41 -29.93 -0.39
C GLN A 265 57.68 -29.93 0.46
N LEU A 266 57.66 -29.30 1.65
CA LEU A 266 58.78 -29.37 2.59
C LEU A 266 59.08 -30.85 2.94
N PRO A 267 60.34 -31.30 2.85
CA PRO A 267 60.66 -32.71 3.07
C PRO A 267 60.47 -33.08 4.55
N SER A 268 59.95 -34.28 4.78
CA SER A 268 59.67 -34.80 6.13
C SER A 268 60.95 -35.27 6.83
N ILE A 269 61.44 -34.49 7.81
CA ILE A 269 62.69 -34.80 8.53
C ILE A 269 62.41 -35.56 9.85
N ARG A 270 63.22 -36.60 10.14
CA ARG A 270 63.14 -37.42 11.38
C ARG A 270 64.02 -36.90 12.55
N GLY A 271 64.46 -35.64 12.48
CA GLY A 271 65.38 -35.01 13.45
C GLY A 271 64.72 -34.63 14.77
N ARG A 272 65.51 -34.14 15.74
CA ARG A 272 65.02 -33.73 17.08
C ARG A 272 64.17 -32.45 17.08
N GLY A 273 64.36 -31.54 16.13
CA GLY A 273 63.58 -30.31 16.03
C GLY A 273 62.23 -30.47 15.32
N LEU A 274 61.34 -29.50 15.53
CA LEU A 274 60.01 -29.43 14.91
C LEU A 274 60.08 -28.94 13.46
N LEU A 275 60.89 -27.91 13.23
CA LEU A 275 61.22 -27.34 11.93
C LEU A 275 62.75 -27.26 11.84
N TYR A 276 63.34 -27.71 10.73
CA TYR A 276 64.77 -27.59 10.49
C TYR A 276 65.05 -26.31 9.70
N VAL A 277 65.57 -25.31 10.39
CA VAL A 277 65.94 -24.01 9.82
C VAL A 277 67.46 -23.92 9.81
N VAL A 278 68.02 -23.57 8.66
CA VAL A 278 69.44 -23.28 8.49
C VAL A 278 69.58 -21.78 8.25
N GLU A 279 70.48 -21.12 8.98
CA GLU A 279 70.87 -19.76 8.68
C GLU A 279 71.99 -19.83 7.63
N ASP A 280 71.76 -19.22 6.47
CA ASP A 280 72.69 -19.16 5.34
C ASP A 280 73.80 -18.12 5.61
N ASP A 281 74.88 -18.14 4.83
CA ASP A 281 76.02 -17.19 4.99
C ASP A 281 75.57 -15.72 4.85
N GLU A 282 74.43 -15.48 4.17
CA GLU A 282 73.79 -14.15 4.02
C GLU A 282 72.86 -13.76 5.18
N GLN A 283 72.82 -14.51 6.30
CA GLN A 283 71.85 -14.35 7.41
C GLN A 283 70.37 -14.53 7.01
N GLN A 284 70.11 -15.21 5.89
CA GLN A 284 68.77 -15.63 5.50
C GLN A 284 68.39 -16.94 6.20
N LEU A 285 67.13 -17.06 6.59
CA LEU A 285 66.57 -18.24 7.25
C LEU A 285 65.96 -19.17 6.20
N GLU A 286 66.65 -20.26 5.88
CA GLU A 286 66.17 -21.28 4.95
C GLU A 286 65.44 -22.41 5.71
N VAL A 287 64.17 -22.63 5.39
CA VAL A 287 63.37 -23.73 5.95
C VAL A 287 63.62 -24.99 5.13
N ARG A 288 64.48 -25.90 5.62
CA ARG A 288 64.87 -27.12 4.89
C ARG A 288 63.96 -28.33 5.10
N GLY A 289 62.97 -28.25 6.00
CA GLY A 289 61.94 -29.28 6.16
C GLY A 289 61.30 -29.31 7.55
N ALA A 290 60.16 -29.99 7.67
CA ALA A 290 59.39 -30.09 8.92
C ALA A 290 59.06 -31.56 9.28
N ARG A 291 58.50 -31.76 10.47
CA ARG A 291 57.94 -33.07 10.87
C ARG A 291 56.51 -33.26 10.33
N PRO A 292 56.06 -34.50 10.07
CA PRO A 292 54.68 -34.78 9.65
C PRO A 292 53.59 -34.23 10.59
N LEU A 293 53.85 -34.25 11.91
CA LEU A 293 52.93 -33.66 12.90
C LEU A 293 52.84 -32.12 12.78
N VAL A 294 53.92 -31.47 12.35
CA VAL A 294 53.94 -30.02 12.11
C VAL A 294 53.21 -29.70 10.81
N HIS A 295 53.39 -30.48 9.74
CA HIS A 295 52.55 -30.36 8.54
C HIS A 295 51.06 -30.52 8.86
N ALA A 296 50.68 -31.56 9.62
CA ALA A 296 49.29 -31.79 10.02
C ALA A 296 48.73 -30.63 10.86
N PHE A 297 49.52 -30.08 11.79
CA PHE A 297 49.11 -28.91 12.58
C PHE A 297 48.96 -27.66 11.70
N ILE A 298 49.92 -27.37 10.81
CA ILE A 298 49.86 -26.19 9.93
C ILE A 298 48.64 -26.30 9.01
N VAL A 299 48.37 -27.45 8.42
CA VAL A 299 47.16 -27.66 7.60
C VAL A 299 45.89 -27.46 8.44
N ALA A 300 45.80 -28.05 9.64
CA ALA A 300 44.60 -28.02 10.46
C ALA A 300 44.34 -26.68 11.19
N CYS A 301 45.39 -25.93 11.54
CA CYS A 301 45.30 -24.74 12.40
C CYS A 301 45.67 -23.42 11.69
N LEU A 302 46.25 -23.46 10.49
CA LEU A 302 46.52 -22.27 9.67
C LEU A 302 45.71 -22.31 8.37
N LEU A 303 46.01 -23.27 7.50
CA LEU A 303 45.46 -23.28 6.14
C LEU A 303 43.96 -23.54 6.13
N LEU A 304 43.47 -24.53 6.88
CA LEU A 304 42.05 -24.86 6.93
C LEU A 304 41.20 -23.70 7.50
N PRO A 305 41.53 -23.07 8.65
CA PRO A 305 40.82 -21.88 9.11
C PRO A 305 40.85 -20.71 8.12
N ARG A 306 42.01 -20.41 7.50
CA ARG A 306 42.15 -19.33 6.50
C ARG A 306 41.27 -19.59 5.26
N PHE A 307 41.23 -20.83 4.75
CA PHE A 307 40.31 -21.23 3.67
C PHE A 307 38.84 -21.16 4.08
N VAL A 308 38.49 -21.55 5.31
CA VAL A 308 37.10 -21.46 5.80
C VAL A 308 36.67 -20.00 5.90
N VAL A 309 37.47 -19.13 6.52
CA VAL A 309 37.21 -17.68 6.61
C VAL A 309 37.03 -17.07 5.22
N LEU A 310 37.97 -17.33 4.30
CA LEU A 310 37.88 -16.83 2.92
C LEU A 310 36.63 -17.36 2.19
N GLY A 311 36.29 -18.64 2.35
CA GLY A 311 35.11 -19.24 1.72
C GLY A 311 33.81 -18.62 2.20
N PHE A 312 33.65 -18.45 3.52
CA PHE A 312 32.50 -17.75 4.11
C PHE A 312 32.45 -16.28 3.70
N LEU A 313 33.59 -15.57 3.69
CA LEU A 313 33.65 -14.17 3.31
C LEU A 313 33.35 -13.96 1.83
N CYS A 314 33.89 -14.81 0.94
CA CYS A 314 33.63 -14.75 -0.50
C CYS A 314 32.13 -14.96 -0.79
N VAL A 315 31.50 -16.00 -0.22
CA VAL A 315 30.08 -16.31 -0.43
C VAL A 315 29.17 -15.26 0.22
N GLY A 316 29.42 -14.93 1.49
CA GLY A 316 28.66 -13.92 2.23
C GLY A 316 28.77 -12.53 1.61
N GLY A 317 29.97 -12.14 1.19
CA GLY A 317 30.22 -10.88 0.48
C GLY A 317 29.55 -10.83 -0.90
N CYS A 318 29.56 -11.95 -1.67
CA CYS A 318 28.81 -12.00 -2.93
C CYS A 318 27.30 -11.82 -2.72
N LYS A 319 26.71 -12.47 -1.69
CA LYS A 319 25.30 -12.28 -1.37
C LYS A 319 25.00 -10.86 -0.89
N TYR A 320 25.78 -10.32 0.04
CA TYR A 320 25.60 -8.98 0.60
C TYR A 320 25.70 -7.87 -0.46
N LEU A 321 26.71 -7.93 -1.34
CA LEU A 321 26.86 -6.99 -2.44
C LEU A 321 25.75 -7.12 -3.49
N ALA A 322 25.27 -8.33 -3.75
CA ALA A 322 24.14 -8.54 -4.67
C ALA A 322 22.81 -8.00 -4.13
N GLU A 323 22.61 -7.98 -2.80
CA GLU A 323 21.38 -7.52 -2.14
C GLU A 323 21.38 -6.01 -1.81
N THR A 324 22.45 -5.28 -2.15
CA THR A 324 22.56 -3.82 -1.91
C THR A 324 21.98 -3.01 -3.08
N ALA A 325 20.81 -2.37 -2.89
CA ALA A 325 20.19 -1.50 -3.91
C ALA A 325 20.77 -0.07 -3.94
N SER A 326 21.28 0.45 -2.81
CA SER A 326 21.91 1.77 -2.76
C SER A 326 23.27 1.76 -3.48
N LEU A 327 23.39 2.55 -4.55
CA LEU A 327 24.57 2.58 -5.42
C LEU A 327 25.83 3.14 -4.72
N SER A 328 25.67 4.07 -3.77
CA SER A 328 26.79 4.57 -2.94
C SER A 328 27.29 3.48 -2.00
N ASP A 329 26.35 2.78 -1.38
CA ASP A 329 26.63 1.84 -0.30
C ASP A 329 27.23 0.57 -0.88
N LEU A 330 26.84 0.16 -2.09
CA LEU A 330 27.45 -0.94 -2.83
C LEU A 330 28.99 -0.81 -2.92
N VAL A 331 29.51 0.39 -3.21
CA VAL A 331 30.96 0.65 -3.31
C VAL A 331 31.60 0.67 -1.92
N LEU A 332 30.96 1.33 -0.95
CA LEU A 332 31.44 1.40 0.44
C LEU A 332 31.50 0.01 1.09
N ASN A 333 30.48 -0.82 0.87
CA ASN A 333 30.36 -2.19 1.35
C ASN A 333 31.44 -3.08 0.74
N ALA A 334 31.76 -2.90 -0.55
CA ALA A 334 32.85 -3.63 -1.20
C ALA A 334 34.23 -3.28 -0.63
N MET A 335 34.47 -2.00 -0.34
CA MET A 335 35.69 -1.56 0.35
C MET A 335 35.74 -2.08 1.79
N GLY A 336 34.61 -2.09 2.50
CA GLY A 336 34.50 -2.66 3.84
C GLY A 336 34.80 -4.16 3.88
N LEU A 337 34.28 -4.93 2.90
CA LEU A 337 34.59 -6.36 2.75
C LEU A 337 36.06 -6.61 2.42
N ALA A 338 36.69 -5.75 1.59
CA ALA A 338 38.12 -5.83 1.31
C ALA A 338 38.95 -5.60 2.58
N PHE A 339 38.59 -4.60 3.40
CA PHE A 339 39.25 -4.37 4.69
C PHE A 339 39.20 -5.60 5.62
N ILE A 340 38.13 -6.42 5.58
CA ILE A 340 38.05 -7.67 6.39
C ILE A 340 39.10 -8.70 5.95
N LEU A 341 39.44 -8.77 4.65
CA LEU A 341 40.53 -9.62 4.16
C LEU A 341 41.88 -9.16 4.74
N ASP A 342 42.13 -7.85 4.79
CA ASP A 342 43.42 -7.25 5.19
C ASP A 342 43.62 -7.13 6.71
N VAL A 343 42.66 -7.58 7.54
CA VAL A 343 42.73 -7.47 9.02
C VAL A 343 43.96 -8.16 9.59
N ASP A 344 44.38 -9.30 9.03
CA ASP A 344 45.49 -10.09 9.54
C ASP A 344 46.87 -9.44 9.22
N GLU A 345 47.00 -8.81 8.05
CA GLU A 345 48.12 -7.94 7.69
C GLU A 345 48.20 -6.75 8.67
N LEU A 346 47.07 -6.08 8.95
CA LEU A 346 47.01 -4.97 9.90
C LEU A 346 47.37 -5.40 11.33
N LEU A 347 46.89 -6.56 11.78
CA LEU A 347 47.21 -7.10 13.10
C LEU A 347 48.68 -7.50 13.22
N CYS A 348 49.30 -8.02 12.16
CA CYS A 348 50.74 -8.24 12.10
C CYS A 348 51.50 -6.90 12.15
N ALA A 349 51.03 -5.91 11.38
CA ALA A 349 51.57 -4.55 11.34
C ALA A 349 51.45 -3.78 12.66
N VAL A 350 50.61 -4.22 13.61
CA VAL A 350 50.50 -3.65 14.97
C VAL A 350 51.14 -4.54 16.04
N LEU A 351 50.76 -5.81 16.15
CA LEU A 351 51.14 -6.67 17.28
C LEU A 351 52.56 -7.22 17.18
N LEU A 352 53.10 -7.42 15.97
CA LEU A 352 54.37 -8.12 15.81
C LEU A 352 55.54 -7.20 16.16
N PRO A 353 56.39 -7.50 17.15
CA PRO A 353 57.54 -6.66 17.48
C PRO A 353 58.55 -6.64 16.33
N HIS A 354 59.28 -5.53 16.20
CA HIS A 354 60.25 -5.33 15.11
C HIS A 354 61.28 -6.46 14.97
N ARG A 355 61.65 -7.14 16.07
CA ARG A 355 62.53 -8.32 16.06
C ARG A 355 61.94 -9.54 15.32
N LEU A 356 60.63 -9.74 15.39
CA LEU A 356 59.95 -10.82 14.69
C LEU A 356 59.62 -10.43 13.25
N ARG A 357 59.32 -9.15 12.97
CA ARG A 357 59.28 -8.63 11.56
C ARG A 357 60.61 -8.86 10.86
N SER A 358 61.72 -8.44 11.48
CA SER A 358 63.07 -8.68 10.95
C SER A 358 63.44 -10.16 10.81
N ARG A 359 62.69 -11.10 11.42
CA ARG A 359 62.83 -12.54 11.14
C ARG A 359 61.93 -13.02 9.99
N LEU A 360 60.74 -12.44 9.81
CA LEU A 360 59.95 -12.60 8.58
C LEU A 360 60.74 -12.09 7.36
N ASP A 361 61.28 -10.87 7.45
CA ASP A 361 62.09 -10.22 6.39
C ASP A 361 63.29 -11.06 5.93
N ARG A 362 63.83 -11.90 6.83
CA ARG A 362 64.99 -12.77 6.58
C ARG A 362 64.59 -14.16 6.10
N MET A 363 63.32 -14.54 6.11
CA MET A 363 62.94 -15.86 5.61
C MET A 363 63.10 -15.90 4.10
N ARG A 364 63.89 -16.87 3.65
CA ARG A 364 64.06 -17.13 2.22
C ARG A 364 62.71 -17.58 1.65
N PRO A 365 62.33 -17.13 0.43
CA PRO A 365 61.11 -17.61 -0.23
C PRO A 365 61.07 -19.14 -0.28
N LEU A 366 59.90 -19.71 0.00
CA LEU A 366 59.71 -21.15 0.04
C LEU A 366 59.46 -21.68 -1.38
N PRO A 367 60.18 -22.72 -1.85
CA PRO A 367 59.96 -23.24 -3.20
C PRO A 367 58.59 -23.93 -3.29
N CYS A 368 57.74 -23.49 -4.22
CA CYS A 368 56.44 -24.09 -4.55
C CYS A 368 56.57 -25.29 -5.51
N GLY A 369 57.78 -25.86 -5.61
CA GLY A 369 58.07 -27.09 -6.31
C GLY A 369 57.94 -26.97 -7.83
N GLU A 370 58.20 -28.09 -8.52
CA GLU A 370 58.04 -28.14 -9.97
C GLU A 370 56.56 -28.00 -10.33
N ARG A 371 56.22 -26.95 -11.09
CA ARG A 371 54.87 -26.78 -11.65
C ARG A 371 54.53 -28.04 -12.45
N GLY A 372 53.44 -28.70 -12.08
CA GLY A 372 52.93 -29.87 -12.80
C GLY A 372 52.74 -29.60 -14.30
N ARG A 373 52.82 -30.67 -15.11
CA ARG A 373 52.85 -30.66 -16.59
C ARG A 373 52.18 -29.42 -17.21
N ARG A 374 52.99 -28.54 -17.81
CA ARG A 374 52.50 -27.38 -18.60
C ARG A 374 51.72 -27.91 -19.82
N VAL A 375 50.52 -27.38 -20.06
CA VAL A 375 49.70 -27.70 -21.23
C VAL A 375 49.46 -26.40 -22.00
N ALA A 376 49.87 -26.37 -23.27
CA ALA A 376 49.83 -25.17 -24.12
C ALA A 376 50.49 -23.92 -23.48
N GLY A 377 51.60 -24.11 -22.76
CA GLY A 377 52.36 -23.03 -22.10
C GLY A 377 51.86 -22.64 -20.70
N PHE A 378 50.59 -22.90 -20.38
CA PHE A 378 50.00 -22.57 -19.07
C PHE A 378 50.09 -23.74 -18.08
N SER A 379 50.08 -23.42 -16.78
CA SER A 379 49.93 -24.45 -15.74
C SER A 379 48.46 -24.88 -15.63
N VAL A 380 48.22 -26.16 -15.33
CA VAL A 380 46.86 -26.68 -15.10
C VAL A 380 46.20 -25.98 -13.89
N THR A 381 47.00 -25.59 -12.91
CA THR A 381 46.59 -24.80 -11.74
C THR A 381 46.09 -23.40 -12.09
N ASP A 382 46.74 -22.69 -13.03
CA ASP A 382 46.25 -21.38 -13.49
C ASP A 382 44.93 -21.51 -14.25
N TRP A 383 44.80 -22.52 -15.13
CA TRP A 383 43.54 -22.81 -15.84
C TRP A 383 42.40 -23.13 -14.88
N LEU A 384 42.64 -23.97 -13.87
CA LEU A 384 41.65 -24.28 -12.84
C LEU A 384 41.27 -23.02 -12.04
N ARG A 385 42.23 -22.15 -11.71
CA ARG A 385 41.98 -20.87 -11.03
C ARG A 385 41.10 -19.96 -11.88
N TYR A 386 41.40 -19.75 -13.17
CA TYR A 386 40.60 -18.90 -14.05
C TYR A 386 39.19 -19.47 -14.24
N LEU A 387 39.05 -20.79 -14.41
CA LEU A 387 37.75 -21.46 -14.49
C LEU A 387 36.95 -21.26 -13.20
N LEU A 388 37.60 -21.39 -12.02
CA LEU A 388 36.98 -21.14 -10.72
C LEU A 388 36.55 -19.68 -10.57
N THR A 389 37.38 -18.70 -10.94
CA THR A 389 37.02 -17.27 -10.92
C THR A 389 35.80 -16.99 -11.79
N VAL A 390 35.77 -17.49 -13.03
CA VAL A 390 34.62 -17.32 -13.93
C VAL A 390 33.38 -18.02 -13.39
N ALA A 391 33.53 -19.23 -12.83
CA ALA A 391 32.41 -19.96 -12.23
C ALA A 391 31.85 -19.24 -10.99
N LEU A 392 32.70 -18.62 -10.15
CA LEU A 392 32.28 -17.84 -8.98
C LEU A 392 31.59 -16.52 -9.40
N VAL A 393 32.10 -15.81 -10.40
CA VAL A 393 31.46 -14.58 -10.93
C VAL A 393 30.09 -14.92 -11.54
N LEU A 394 30.03 -15.91 -12.43
CA LEU A 394 28.76 -16.34 -13.04
C LEU A 394 27.80 -16.89 -11.97
N GLY A 395 28.30 -17.66 -11.01
CA GLY A 395 27.54 -18.15 -9.87
C GLY A 395 26.93 -17.00 -9.06
N ALA A 396 27.72 -15.99 -8.67
CA ALA A 396 27.22 -14.84 -7.94
C ALA A 396 26.16 -14.05 -8.72
N ILE A 397 26.37 -13.87 -10.03
CA ILE A 397 25.41 -13.18 -10.91
C ILE A 397 24.10 -13.97 -11.04
N PHE A 398 24.15 -15.29 -11.29
CA PHE A 398 22.94 -16.10 -11.52
C PHE A 398 22.22 -16.52 -10.22
N VAL A 399 22.94 -16.73 -9.11
CA VAL A 399 22.37 -17.23 -7.85
C VAL A 399 21.93 -16.09 -6.92
N TYR A 400 22.65 -14.96 -6.88
CA TYR A 400 22.32 -13.86 -5.97
C TYR A 400 21.79 -12.63 -6.72
N LEU A 401 22.55 -12.09 -7.69
CA LEU A 401 22.15 -10.83 -8.35
C LEU A 401 20.88 -11.00 -9.20
N SER A 402 20.75 -12.07 -9.99
CA SER A 402 19.59 -12.24 -10.88
C SER A 402 18.26 -12.40 -10.13
N PRO A 403 18.14 -13.21 -9.07
CA PRO A 403 16.92 -13.26 -8.24
C PRO A 403 16.62 -11.93 -7.56
N PHE A 404 17.64 -11.23 -7.05
CA PHE A 404 17.49 -9.89 -6.50
C PHE A 404 16.95 -8.90 -7.54
N MET A 405 17.51 -8.89 -8.75
CA MET A 405 17.02 -8.07 -9.87
C MET A 405 15.55 -8.34 -10.19
N THR A 406 15.12 -9.62 -10.20
CA THR A 406 13.71 -9.96 -10.46
C THR A 406 12.80 -9.52 -9.32
N ASN A 407 13.24 -9.60 -8.06
CA ASN A 407 12.43 -9.16 -6.94
C ASN A 407 12.34 -7.63 -6.85
N LEU A 408 13.46 -6.92 -7.07
CA LEU A 408 13.50 -5.46 -7.09
C LEU A 408 12.61 -4.88 -8.20
N ARG A 409 12.61 -5.51 -9.38
CA ARG A 409 11.62 -5.19 -10.43
C ARG A 409 10.21 -5.53 -9.99
N GLY A 410 9.99 -6.69 -9.37
CA GLY A 410 8.70 -7.08 -8.80
C GLY A 410 8.14 -6.05 -7.82
N ALA A 411 8.96 -5.57 -6.89
CA ALA A 411 8.64 -4.51 -5.92
C ALA A 411 8.31 -3.17 -6.59
N ALA A 412 9.16 -2.70 -7.52
CA ALA A 412 8.92 -1.47 -8.26
C ALA A 412 7.65 -1.54 -9.15
N THR A 413 7.35 -2.71 -9.74
CA THR A 413 6.14 -2.96 -10.52
C THR A 413 4.91 -3.14 -9.62
N ALA A 414 5.05 -3.74 -8.43
CA ALA A 414 3.99 -3.87 -7.44
C ALA A 414 3.45 -2.49 -7.04
N LEU A 415 4.35 -1.53 -6.77
CA LEU A 415 3.98 -0.14 -6.47
C LEU A 415 3.53 0.62 -7.72
N CYS A 416 4.36 0.70 -8.76
CA CYS A 416 4.20 1.70 -9.82
C CYS A 416 3.96 1.15 -11.23
N GLY A 417 3.76 -0.16 -11.37
CA GLY A 417 3.33 -0.79 -12.62
C GLY A 417 1.83 -0.64 -12.87
N GLY A 418 1.44 -0.58 -14.15
CA GLY A 418 0.05 -0.38 -14.57
C GLY A 418 -0.47 1.03 -14.30
N MET A 419 -1.78 1.14 -14.09
CA MET A 419 -2.48 2.41 -13.86
C MET A 419 -2.31 2.92 -12.43
N LYS A 420 -2.23 4.24 -12.31
CA LYS A 420 -1.89 4.96 -11.06
C LYS A 420 -2.88 6.10 -10.75
N ASP A 421 -3.65 6.49 -11.75
CA ASP A 421 -4.61 7.58 -11.85
C ASP A 421 -6.02 7.17 -11.40
N PHE A 422 -6.12 6.43 -10.29
CA PHE A 422 -7.41 6.13 -9.68
C PHE A 422 -7.30 5.95 -8.17
N SER A 423 -8.43 6.12 -7.48
CA SER A 423 -8.62 5.79 -6.07
C SER A 423 -9.74 4.77 -5.90
N TYR A 424 -9.93 4.26 -4.68
CA TYR A 424 -11.11 3.49 -4.33
C TYR A 424 -11.71 3.87 -2.97
N SER A 425 -12.99 3.56 -2.80
CA SER A 425 -13.70 3.53 -1.52
C SER A 425 -14.54 2.25 -1.40
N GLY A 426 -15.14 2.05 -0.22
CA GLY A 426 -15.96 0.89 0.07
C GLY A 426 -15.19 -0.42 0.13
N GLY A 427 -15.89 -1.52 -0.14
CA GLY A 427 -15.45 -2.86 0.24
C GLY A 427 -15.35 -3.05 1.76
N ILE A 428 -16.29 -2.52 2.54
CA ILE A 428 -16.41 -2.68 4.00
C ILE A 428 -17.84 -3.10 4.40
N SER A 429 -18.11 -3.31 5.69
CA SER A 429 -19.43 -3.80 6.16
C SER A 429 -20.60 -2.87 5.89
N SER A 430 -20.38 -1.54 5.86
CA SER A 430 -21.36 -0.55 5.44
C SER A 430 -21.44 -0.37 3.93
N GLU A 431 -20.29 -0.50 3.24
CA GLU A 431 -20.13 -0.30 1.80
C GLU A 431 -19.62 -1.58 1.14
N PRO A 432 -20.46 -2.61 0.90
CA PRO A 432 -19.96 -3.93 0.48
C PRO A 432 -19.39 -3.98 -0.95
N THR A 433 -19.56 -2.92 -1.74
CA THR A 433 -19.07 -2.78 -3.12
C THR A 433 -17.79 -1.95 -3.13
N VAL A 434 -16.76 -2.39 -3.87
CA VAL A 434 -15.54 -1.60 -4.07
C VAL A 434 -15.78 -0.61 -5.20
N THR A 435 -15.80 0.68 -4.87
CA THR A 435 -16.02 1.77 -5.82
C THR A 435 -14.67 2.27 -6.32
N LEU A 436 -14.41 2.19 -7.62
CA LEU A 436 -13.16 2.62 -8.27
C LEU A 436 -13.40 3.97 -8.98
N MET A 437 -12.58 4.98 -8.69
CA MET A 437 -12.77 6.36 -9.14
C MET A 437 -11.55 6.90 -9.88
N ASN A 438 -11.70 7.27 -11.16
CA ASN A 438 -10.58 7.68 -12.01
C ASN A 438 -10.20 9.15 -11.76
N SER A 439 -8.95 9.40 -11.37
CA SER A 439 -8.47 10.74 -10.99
C SER A 439 -8.46 11.76 -12.15
N SER A 440 -8.60 11.31 -13.40
CA SER A 440 -8.73 12.23 -14.55
C SER A 440 -10.07 12.98 -14.60
N ASP A 441 -11.11 12.54 -13.88
CA ASP A 441 -12.39 13.25 -13.75
C ASP A 441 -12.59 13.94 -12.39
N TYR A 442 -11.49 14.18 -11.66
CA TYR A 442 -11.51 14.83 -10.35
C TYR A 442 -12.05 16.26 -10.38
N THR A 443 -13.01 16.54 -9.49
CA THR A 443 -13.52 17.87 -9.17
C THR A 443 -13.44 18.11 -7.67
N GLY A 444 -12.67 19.12 -7.23
CA GLY A 444 -12.42 19.39 -5.80
C GLY A 444 -13.53 20.14 -5.07
N SER A 445 -14.58 20.56 -5.77
CA SER A 445 -15.87 20.92 -5.20
C SER A 445 -16.93 20.74 -6.27
N CYS A 446 -18.17 20.44 -5.88
CA CYS A 446 -19.28 20.45 -6.81
C CYS A 446 -19.88 21.85 -6.90
N GLY A 447 -19.47 22.62 -7.93
CA GLY A 447 -20.18 23.85 -8.28
C GLY A 447 -21.54 23.53 -8.90
N LEU A 448 -22.51 24.46 -8.85
CA LEU A 448 -23.84 24.28 -9.47
C LEU A 448 -23.75 23.81 -10.94
N ALA A 449 -22.78 24.30 -11.72
CA ALA A 449 -22.58 23.87 -13.09
C ALA A 449 -22.07 22.42 -13.23
N ASP A 450 -21.25 21.94 -12.30
CA ASP A 450 -20.80 20.54 -12.24
C ASP A 450 -21.92 19.62 -11.73
N MET A 451 -22.75 20.11 -10.80
CA MET A 451 -23.95 19.45 -10.32
C MET A 451 -24.98 19.27 -11.44
N ASP A 452 -25.31 20.34 -12.16
CA ASP A 452 -26.20 20.32 -13.32
C ASP A 452 -25.66 19.39 -14.42
N ALA A 453 -24.34 19.43 -14.67
CA ALA A 453 -23.69 18.54 -15.64
C ALA A 453 -23.76 17.08 -15.21
N HIS A 454 -23.48 16.76 -13.94
CA HIS A 454 -23.57 15.41 -13.37
C HIS A 454 -24.99 14.88 -13.39
N MET A 455 -25.95 15.64 -12.86
CA MET A 455 -27.36 15.24 -12.81
C MET A 455 -27.91 14.99 -14.22
N SER A 456 -27.55 15.84 -15.18
CA SER A 456 -27.92 15.71 -16.60
C SER A 456 -27.26 14.50 -17.28
N SER A 457 -25.95 14.26 -17.06
CA SER A 457 -25.22 13.15 -17.68
C SER A 457 -25.57 11.79 -17.09
N THR A 458 -25.71 11.73 -15.76
CA THR A 458 -25.73 10.49 -14.99
C THR A 458 -27.16 9.99 -14.83
N TYR A 459 -28.05 10.76 -14.21
CA TYR A 459 -29.49 10.42 -14.17
C TYR A 459 -30.20 10.62 -15.50
N GLY A 460 -29.50 11.28 -16.43
CA GLY A 460 -29.25 10.67 -17.73
C GLY A 460 -30.46 10.72 -18.64
N ILE A 461 -30.39 11.59 -19.65
CA ILE A 461 -31.50 11.86 -20.56
C ILE A 461 -31.68 10.71 -21.60
N VAL A 462 -31.43 9.45 -21.20
CA VAL A 462 -30.55 8.44 -21.81
C VAL A 462 -29.12 8.61 -21.27
N HIS A 463 -28.46 7.68 -20.55
CA HIS A 463 -28.77 6.36 -19.93
C HIS A 463 -27.49 5.95 -19.09
N ASN A 464 -27.42 5.08 -18.05
CA ASN A 464 -28.35 4.21 -17.29
C ASN A 464 -27.62 3.44 -16.13
N GLN A 465 -28.41 2.83 -15.19
CA GLN A 465 -28.23 1.53 -14.44
C GLN A 465 -27.90 1.50 -12.93
N SER A 466 -28.87 1.02 -12.14
CA SER A 466 -28.83 0.56 -10.73
C SER A 466 -29.69 -0.71 -10.59
N THR A 467 -29.47 -1.70 -9.73
CA THR A 467 -28.31 -2.18 -8.94
C THR A 467 -28.04 -1.70 -7.49
N HIS A 468 -29.07 -1.55 -6.64
CA HIS A 468 -28.89 -1.55 -5.17
C HIS A 468 -29.05 -2.96 -4.56
N VAL A 469 -28.26 -3.32 -3.54
CA VAL A 469 -28.23 -4.69 -2.96
C VAL A 469 -27.96 -4.74 -1.46
N THR A 470 -28.68 -5.65 -0.78
CA THR A 470 -28.33 -6.22 0.52
C THR A 470 -27.65 -7.58 0.36
N ARG A 471 -26.52 -7.84 1.05
CA ARG A 471 -25.90 -9.18 1.05
C ARG A 471 -25.05 -9.51 2.30
N LYS A 472 -24.64 -10.78 2.33
CA LYS A 472 -24.04 -11.53 3.44
C LYS A 472 -22.64 -11.02 3.82
N PRO A 473 -22.13 -11.30 5.04
CA PRO A 473 -20.74 -11.04 5.40
C PRO A 473 -19.79 -11.78 4.44
N VAL A 474 -18.82 -11.02 3.91
CA VAL A 474 -17.75 -11.46 3.00
C VAL A 474 -16.41 -11.00 3.57
N ASP A 475 -15.31 -11.65 3.21
CA ASP A 475 -13.97 -11.15 3.49
C ASP A 475 -13.70 -9.89 2.65
N TYR A 476 -13.89 -8.75 3.29
CA TYR A 476 -13.84 -7.42 2.72
C TYR A 476 -12.44 -7.05 2.20
N LEU A 477 -11.38 -7.46 2.91
CA LEU A 477 -10.00 -7.15 2.54
C LEU A 477 -9.58 -7.85 1.25
N GLN A 478 -9.84 -9.17 1.15
CA GLN A 478 -9.54 -9.93 -0.07
C GLN A 478 -10.32 -9.40 -1.29
N LYS A 479 -11.54 -8.90 -1.06
CA LYS A 479 -12.37 -8.29 -2.10
C LYS A 479 -11.81 -6.94 -2.58
N GLN A 480 -11.40 -6.06 -1.65
CA GLN A 480 -10.70 -4.81 -1.97
C GLN A 480 -9.41 -5.09 -2.76
N GLU A 481 -8.55 -5.96 -2.25
CA GLU A 481 -7.26 -6.29 -2.84
C GLU A 481 -7.41 -6.80 -4.29
N ARG A 482 -8.31 -7.76 -4.50
CA ARG A 482 -8.58 -8.29 -5.85
C ARG A 482 -9.15 -7.23 -6.79
N ALA A 483 -10.09 -6.40 -6.34
CA ALA A 483 -10.71 -5.37 -7.18
C ALA A 483 -9.71 -4.29 -7.60
N VAL A 484 -8.96 -3.75 -6.63
CA VAL A 484 -7.99 -2.67 -6.84
C VAL A 484 -6.83 -3.16 -7.71
N LEU A 485 -6.24 -4.32 -7.42
CA LEU A 485 -5.13 -4.85 -8.22
C LEU A 485 -5.57 -5.29 -9.62
N ALA A 486 -6.79 -5.82 -9.78
CA ALA A 486 -7.30 -6.17 -11.10
C ALA A 486 -7.44 -4.95 -12.02
N TYR A 487 -7.87 -3.80 -11.48
CA TYR A 487 -7.98 -2.55 -12.22
C TYR A 487 -6.62 -1.86 -12.42
N ALA A 488 -5.78 -1.83 -11.37
CA ALA A 488 -4.41 -1.32 -11.44
C ALA A 488 -3.59 -1.98 -12.55
N PHE A 489 -3.73 -3.28 -12.72
CA PHE A 489 -2.96 -4.07 -13.69
C PHE A 489 -3.65 -4.29 -15.04
N LYS A 490 -4.67 -3.48 -15.40
CA LYS A 490 -5.21 -3.43 -16.77
C LYS A 490 -4.28 -2.65 -17.72
N GLY A 491 -4.51 -2.76 -19.03
CA GLY A 491 -3.96 -1.83 -20.04
C GLY A 491 -2.91 -2.40 -21.00
N CYS A 492 -2.47 -3.64 -20.78
CA CYS A 492 -1.61 -4.41 -21.70
C CYS A 492 -2.27 -5.75 -22.06
N ASP A 493 -1.68 -6.51 -22.98
CA ASP A 493 -2.17 -7.87 -23.29
C ASP A 493 -2.07 -8.82 -22.08
N PRO A 494 -2.88 -9.89 -22.02
CA PRO A 494 -2.85 -10.90 -20.95
C PRO A 494 -1.44 -11.42 -20.61
N GLY A 495 -1.01 -11.22 -19.37
CA GLY A 495 0.33 -11.60 -18.89
C GLY A 495 1.41 -10.52 -19.05
N LEU A 496 1.05 -9.33 -19.54
CA LEU A 496 1.91 -8.15 -19.59
C LEU A 496 1.44 -7.06 -18.61
N LEU A 497 2.35 -6.17 -18.25
CA LEU A 497 2.13 -5.00 -17.39
C LEU A 497 2.80 -3.77 -17.96
N THR A 498 2.17 -2.61 -17.81
CA THR A 498 2.82 -1.32 -18.07
C THR A 498 3.92 -1.09 -17.03
N ASP A 499 5.16 -0.86 -17.46
CA ASP A 499 6.27 -0.50 -16.57
C ASP A 499 6.23 0.99 -16.15
N ALA A 500 7.28 1.47 -15.49
CA ALA A 500 7.40 2.87 -15.08
C ALA A 500 7.56 3.84 -16.28
N GLN A 501 7.96 3.34 -17.45
CA GLN A 501 8.20 4.07 -18.69
C GLN A 501 6.99 4.08 -19.63
N GLY A 502 5.97 3.27 -19.36
CA GLY A 502 4.76 3.13 -20.20
C GLY A 502 4.80 1.94 -21.17
N ALA A 503 5.83 1.10 -21.13
CA ALA A 503 5.95 -0.06 -22.02
C ALA A 503 5.31 -1.31 -21.41
N CYS A 504 4.65 -2.13 -22.25
CA CYS A 504 4.11 -3.41 -21.83
C CYS A 504 5.21 -4.48 -21.74
N VAL A 505 5.58 -4.87 -20.52
CA VAL A 505 6.60 -5.88 -20.22
C VAL A 505 6.00 -7.12 -19.55
N GLY A 506 6.68 -8.25 -19.62
CA GLY A 506 6.22 -9.47 -18.93
C GLY A 506 6.21 -9.30 -17.40
N VAL A 507 5.19 -9.85 -16.74
CA VAL A 507 5.08 -9.82 -15.27
C VAL A 507 6.31 -10.49 -14.64
N PRO A 508 7.05 -9.81 -13.72
CA PRO A 508 8.13 -10.45 -12.97
C PRO A 508 7.61 -11.66 -12.19
N SER A 509 8.35 -12.79 -12.17
CA SER A 509 7.92 -14.00 -11.44
C SER A 509 7.67 -13.73 -9.96
N SER A 510 8.56 -12.96 -9.33
CA SER A 510 8.46 -12.43 -7.96
C SER A 510 7.14 -11.70 -7.65
N LEU A 511 6.53 -11.05 -8.66
CA LEU A 511 5.22 -10.43 -8.56
C LEU A 511 4.11 -11.45 -8.87
N ALA A 512 4.27 -12.26 -9.91
CA ALA A 512 3.29 -13.28 -10.30
C ALA A 512 2.98 -14.28 -9.17
N ASP A 513 4.00 -14.66 -8.39
CA ASP A 513 3.89 -15.62 -7.28
C ASP A 513 3.12 -15.07 -6.06
N VAL A 514 3.02 -13.74 -5.91
CA VAL A 514 2.33 -13.06 -4.78
C VAL A 514 0.99 -12.43 -5.17
N LEU A 515 0.58 -12.48 -6.45
CA LEU A 515 -0.70 -11.91 -6.87
C LEU A 515 -1.88 -12.72 -6.29
N PRO A 516 -2.91 -12.05 -5.72
CA PRO A 516 -4.05 -12.75 -5.15
C PRO A 516 -4.88 -13.48 -6.23
N PRO A 517 -5.50 -14.62 -5.88
CA PRO A 517 -6.17 -15.48 -6.84
C PRO A 517 -7.31 -14.76 -7.57
N GLY A 518 -7.22 -14.76 -8.89
CA GLY A 518 -8.20 -14.13 -9.78
C GLY A 518 -7.85 -12.71 -10.22
N VAL A 519 -6.68 -12.18 -9.87
CA VAL A 519 -6.05 -11.04 -10.56
C VAL A 519 -5.21 -11.58 -11.72
N ARG A 520 -5.51 -11.16 -12.96
CA ARG A 520 -4.71 -11.50 -14.14
C ARG A 520 -4.19 -10.22 -14.81
N PRO A 521 -2.90 -9.91 -14.71
CA PRO A 521 -2.30 -8.76 -15.39
C PRO A 521 -2.66 -8.70 -16.88
N GLY A 522 -3.05 -7.52 -17.36
CA GLY A 522 -3.52 -7.24 -18.72
C GLY A 522 -4.88 -7.84 -19.11
N ALA A 523 -5.30 -8.95 -18.49
CA ALA A 523 -6.45 -9.74 -18.95
C ALA A 523 -7.81 -9.33 -18.36
N ASN A 524 -7.85 -8.43 -17.38
CA ASN A 524 -9.10 -8.06 -16.72
C ASN A 524 -9.87 -7.05 -17.56
N ALA A 525 -11.14 -7.37 -17.86
CA ALA A 525 -12.08 -6.41 -18.43
C ALA A 525 -12.36 -5.26 -17.44
N ASP A 526 -12.80 -4.12 -17.96
CA ASP A 526 -13.24 -3.01 -17.12
C ASP A 526 -14.37 -3.44 -16.17
N PRO A 527 -14.33 -3.02 -14.89
CA PRO A 527 -15.47 -3.20 -13.99
C PRO A 527 -16.72 -2.56 -14.57
N ALA A 528 -17.88 -3.15 -14.30
CA ALA A 528 -19.15 -2.54 -14.67
C ALA A 528 -19.32 -1.15 -14.01
N SER A 529 -20.12 -0.26 -14.60
CA SER A 529 -20.47 1.01 -13.96
C SER A 529 -21.25 0.78 -12.64
N CYS A 530 -21.03 1.66 -11.66
CA CYS A 530 -21.70 1.68 -10.36
C CYS A 530 -23.19 2.12 -10.45
N PRO A 531 -24.00 1.98 -9.37
CA PRO A 531 -25.46 1.95 -9.49
C PRO A 531 -26.16 3.32 -9.57
N VAL A 532 -26.27 3.85 -10.79
CA VAL A 532 -27.09 5.02 -11.12
C VAL A 532 -28.59 4.68 -11.08
N LEU A 533 -29.34 5.21 -10.10
CA LEU A 533 -30.82 5.13 -10.03
C LEU A 533 -31.43 5.36 -11.43
N GLN A 534 -32.42 4.56 -11.82
CA GLN A 534 -33.17 4.77 -13.08
C GLN A 534 -34.62 5.24 -12.84
N PRO A 535 -34.89 6.55 -12.63
CA PRO A 535 -36.24 7.02 -12.35
C PRO A 535 -37.27 6.67 -13.44
N ARG A 536 -36.79 6.58 -14.70
CA ARG A 536 -37.59 6.22 -15.88
C ARG A 536 -38.25 4.84 -15.80
N LEU A 537 -37.73 3.92 -14.98
CA LEU A 537 -38.34 2.61 -14.74
C LEU A 537 -39.61 2.68 -13.87
N ARG A 538 -39.95 3.86 -13.32
CA ARG A 538 -41.08 4.08 -12.42
C ARG A 538 -41.06 3.04 -11.30
N ALA A 539 -42.09 2.20 -11.16
CA ALA A 539 -42.21 1.25 -10.06
C ALA A 539 -41.05 0.25 -9.98
N ARG A 540 -40.37 -0.01 -11.10
CA ARG A 540 -39.18 -0.88 -11.17
C ARG A 540 -37.86 -0.16 -10.91
N ALA A 541 -37.87 1.16 -10.70
CA ALA A 541 -36.67 1.92 -10.34
C ALA A 541 -36.08 1.50 -8.98
N CYS A 542 -36.90 0.85 -8.14
CA CYS A 542 -36.56 0.30 -6.83
C CYS A 542 -36.43 -1.24 -6.81
N ASP A 543 -36.38 -1.91 -7.98
CA ASP A 543 -36.17 -3.35 -8.03
C ASP A 543 -34.72 -3.69 -7.63
N PRO A 544 -34.48 -4.67 -6.73
CA PRO A 544 -33.13 -5.10 -6.38
C PRO A 544 -32.49 -5.85 -7.57
N VAL A 545 -31.37 -5.32 -8.07
CA VAL A 545 -30.61 -5.84 -9.21
C VAL A 545 -29.15 -5.97 -8.74
N PRO A 546 -28.36 -6.97 -9.18
CA PRO A 546 -27.20 -7.42 -8.41
C PRO A 546 -25.99 -6.48 -8.45
N SER A 547 -25.52 -6.05 -7.27
CA SER A 547 -24.26 -5.33 -7.07
C SER A 547 -23.09 -6.18 -7.56
N PRO A 548 -22.23 -5.67 -8.45
CA PRO A 548 -20.97 -6.31 -8.77
C PRO A 548 -20.03 -6.26 -7.55
N ASP A 549 -18.95 -7.04 -7.57
CA ASP A 549 -17.98 -6.98 -6.48
C ASP A 549 -17.18 -5.68 -6.47
N SER A 550 -16.95 -5.12 -7.66
CA SER A 550 -16.39 -3.78 -7.85
C SER A 550 -17.04 -3.10 -9.04
N CYS A 551 -17.06 -1.77 -9.03
CA CYS A 551 -17.61 -0.98 -10.12
C CYS A 551 -16.88 0.35 -10.31
N LEU A 552 -17.06 0.96 -11.48
CA LEU A 552 -16.51 2.27 -11.82
C LEU A 552 -17.50 3.40 -11.52
N TRP A 553 -17.00 4.47 -10.90
CA TRP A 553 -17.70 5.72 -10.62
C TRP A 553 -16.79 6.90 -10.97
N SER A 554 -17.36 8.08 -11.24
CA SER A 554 -16.55 9.29 -11.42
C SER A 554 -16.34 10.00 -10.08
N TRP A 555 -15.21 10.70 -9.95
CA TRP A 555 -14.99 11.62 -8.84
C TRP A 555 -16.00 12.75 -8.83
N ARG A 556 -16.36 13.31 -10.00
CA ARG A 556 -17.47 14.27 -10.10
C ARG A 556 -18.76 13.73 -9.48
N ALA A 557 -19.10 12.46 -9.71
CA ALA A 557 -20.28 11.86 -9.11
C ALA A 557 -20.15 11.72 -7.58
N TYR A 558 -18.99 11.34 -7.04
CA TYR A 558 -18.79 11.33 -5.59
C TYR A 558 -18.91 12.74 -4.99
N THR A 559 -18.18 13.72 -5.53
CA THR A 559 -18.17 15.09 -4.98
C THR A 559 -19.52 15.79 -5.13
N CYS A 560 -20.29 15.49 -6.19
CA CYS A 560 -21.62 16.09 -6.38
C CYS A 560 -22.76 15.37 -5.63
N GLU A 561 -22.52 14.19 -5.08
CA GLU A 561 -23.46 13.46 -4.19
C GLU A 561 -23.04 13.63 -2.71
N GLU A 562 -22.33 14.72 -2.40
CA GLU A 562 -21.91 15.08 -1.04
C GLU A 562 -23.09 15.09 -0.03
N ASP A 563 -22.75 14.85 1.24
CA ASP A 563 -23.61 14.55 2.40
C ASP A 563 -24.15 13.11 2.54
N LYS A 564 -24.12 12.24 1.52
CA LYS A 564 -24.59 10.84 1.69
C LYS A 564 -23.63 9.80 1.11
N LEU A 565 -23.25 8.86 1.96
CA LEU A 565 -22.25 7.83 1.68
C LEU A 565 -22.68 6.92 0.52
N TRP A 566 -21.69 6.43 -0.23
CA TRP A 566 -21.73 5.43 -1.32
C TRP A 566 -22.55 5.71 -2.60
N PRO A 567 -22.00 5.32 -3.79
CA PRO A 567 -22.76 5.24 -5.03
C PRO A 567 -24.03 4.41 -4.84
N GLY A 568 -25.17 5.02 -5.13
CA GLY A 568 -26.48 4.40 -4.97
C GLY A 568 -27.29 4.91 -3.78
N ASN A 569 -26.77 5.74 -2.87
CA ASN A 569 -27.64 6.31 -1.84
C ASN A 569 -28.83 7.09 -2.44
N ILE A 570 -28.68 7.77 -3.59
CA ILE A 570 -29.84 8.36 -4.29
C ILE A 570 -30.92 7.30 -4.62
N HIS A 571 -30.54 6.05 -4.92
CA HIS A 571 -31.51 4.94 -4.98
C HIS A 571 -31.99 4.52 -3.58
N GLU A 572 -31.12 4.39 -2.58
CA GLU A 572 -31.52 4.02 -1.22
C GLU A 572 -32.55 4.98 -0.63
N GLU A 573 -32.36 6.28 -0.82
CA GLU A 573 -33.28 7.33 -0.38
C GLU A 573 -34.52 7.41 -1.27
N ALA A 574 -34.39 7.33 -2.61
CA ALA A 574 -35.51 7.25 -3.53
C ALA A 574 -36.46 6.08 -3.21
N CYS A 575 -35.91 4.99 -2.69
CA CYS A 575 -36.62 3.76 -2.39
C CYS A 575 -36.78 3.49 -0.88
N SER A 576 -36.29 4.40 -0.03
CA SER A 576 -36.27 4.29 1.44
C SER A 576 -37.65 4.03 1.99
N SER A 577 -37.81 3.28 3.07
CA SER A 577 -39.12 3.10 3.72
C SER A 577 -39.70 4.39 4.29
N ASP A 578 -38.87 5.40 4.56
CA ASP A 578 -39.33 6.75 4.86
C ASP A 578 -40.12 7.32 3.66
N LEU A 579 -41.29 7.92 3.92
CA LEU A 579 -42.12 8.50 2.86
C LEU A 579 -41.66 9.91 2.47
N GLY A 580 -41.28 10.74 3.43
CA GLY A 580 -40.90 12.13 3.23
C GLY A 580 -39.65 12.28 2.39
N SER A 581 -38.53 11.66 2.79
CA SER A 581 -37.24 11.75 2.09
C SER A 581 -37.33 11.20 0.67
N SER A 582 -37.96 10.03 0.51
CA SER A 582 -38.22 9.42 -0.80
C SER A 582 -39.05 10.34 -1.70
N CYS A 583 -40.14 10.91 -1.19
CA CYS A 583 -40.98 11.83 -1.97
C CYS A 583 -40.33 13.18 -2.28
N MET A 584 -39.56 13.74 -1.35
CA MET A 584 -38.81 14.98 -1.56
C MET A 584 -37.74 14.76 -2.65
N LEU A 585 -36.97 13.67 -2.57
CA LEU A 585 -35.95 13.36 -3.57
C LEU A 585 -36.55 13.18 -4.97
N TRP A 586 -37.63 12.39 -5.11
CA TRP A 586 -38.29 12.22 -6.40
C TRP A 586 -38.83 13.55 -6.96
N ARG A 587 -39.50 14.36 -6.12
CA ARG A 587 -40.17 15.58 -6.59
C ARG A 587 -39.23 16.73 -6.85
N PHE A 588 -38.29 16.99 -5.95
CA PHE A 588 -37.43 18.18 -6.00
C PHE A 588 -36.13 17.91 -6.78
N GLU A 589 -35.43 16.81 -6.50
CA GLU A 589 -34.16 16.51 -7.18
C GLU A 589 -34.35 15.79 -8.53
N LEU A 590 -35.30 14.84 -8.61
CA LEU A 590 -35.55 14.09 -9.84
C LEU A 590 -36.65 14.71 -10.73
N GLY A 591 -37.39 15.72 -10.24
CA GLY A 591 -38.45 16.39 -11.00
C GLY A 591 -39.63 15.49 -11.40
N MET A 592 -39.89 14.41 -10.65
CA MET A 592 -40.89 13.38 -10.97
C MET A 592 -41.74 13.01 -9.74
N GLU A 593 -42.98 12.61 -9.95
CA GLU A 593 -43.79 12.03 -8.86
C GLU A 593 -43.30 10.60 -8.53
N HIS A 594 -43.30 10.24 -7.23
CA HIS A 594 -42.87 8.91 -6.81
C HIS A 594 -43.81 7.83 -7.41
N PRO A 595 -43.27 6.79 -8.06
CA PRO A 595 -44.05 5.92 -8.94
C PRO A 595 -45.03 4.97 -8.24
N THR A 596 -44.86 4.73 -6.94
CA THR A 596 -45.68 3.79 -6.14
C THR A 596 -46.17 4.35 -4.80
N ARG A 597 -45.94 5.63 -4.51
CA ARG A 597 -46.26 6.24 -3.20
C ARG A 597 -46.95 7.57 -3.38
N ASN A 598 -47.89 7.86 -2.48
CA ASN A 598 -48.65 9.10 -2.52
C ASN A 598 -47.88 10.22 -1.81
N CYS A 599 -47.10 10.98 -2.56
CA CYS A 599 -46.29 12.07 -2.03
C CYS A 599 -47.07 13.29 -1.55
N LEU A 600 -48.36 13.41 -1.89
CA LEU A 600 -49.22 14.46 -1.35
C LEU A 600 -49.38 14.32 0.18
N LEU A 601 -49.25 13.11 0.74
CA LEU A 601 -49.20 12.94 2.21
C LEU A 601 -47.98 13.60 2.84
N ALA A 602 -46.82 13.63 2.18
CA ALA A 602 -45.61 14.19 2.77
C ALA A 602 -45.73 15.72 2.97
N ASP A 603 -46.32 16.42 2.00
CA ASP A 603 -46.58 17.85 2.06
C ASP A 603 -47.64 18.20 3.12
N GLU A 604 -48.80 17.54 3.07
CA GLU A 604 -49.96 17.85 3.92
C GLU A 604 -49.74 17.47 5.40
N CYS A 605 -48.92 16.45 5.67
CA CYS A 605 -48.72 15.95 7.04
C CYS A 605 -47.63 16.67 7.84
N GLY A 606 -46.85 17.57 7.22
CA GLY A 606 -46.03 18.55 7.94
C GLY A 606 -44.94 17.96 8.87
N GLY A 607 -44.13 17.02 8.39
CA GLY A 607 -42.89 16.60 9.05
C GLY A 607 -42.67 15.08 9.18
N PRO A 608 -41.52 14.65 9.75
CA PRO A 608 -41.03 13.26 9.70
C PRO A 608 -41.71 12.30 10.71
N ARG A 609 -42.99 12.52 11.03
CA ARG A 609 -43.79 11.66 11.91
C ARG A 609 -45.09 11.29 11.20
N TYR A 610 -45.07 10.17 10.47
CA TYR A 610 -46.12 9.75 9.54
C TYR A 610 -47.39 9.16 10.18
N ASP A 611 -47.71 9.57 11.41
CA ASP A 611 -48.99 9.27 12.07
C ASP A 611 -50.10 10.17 11.49
N CYS A 612 -50.19 10.21 10.16
CA CYS A 612 -51.06 11.12 9.41
C CYS A 612 -51.48 10.47 8.10
N LEU A 613 -52.78 10.52 7.81
CA LEU A 613 -53.41 9.84 6.71
C LEU A 613 -54.36 10.83 6.02
N SER A 614 -53.87 11.60 5.04
CA SER A 614 -54.73 12.49 4.27
C SER A 614 -55.60 11.69 3.30
N ALA A 615 -56.88 12.07 3.20
CA ALA A 615 -57.85 11.47 2.30
C ALA A 615 -58.70 12.58 1.70
N TYR A 616 -58.76 12.65 0.38
CA TYR A 616 -59.61 13.62 -0.31
C TYR A 616 -60.99 13.02 -0.60
N GLY A 617 -62.03 13.80 -0.40
CA GLY A 617 -63.40 13.45 -0.74
C GLY A 617 -64.28 14.70 -0.82
N THR A 618 -65.38 14.61 -1.55
CA THR A 618 -66.40 15.67 -1.60
C THR A 618 -67.68 15.14 -0.97
N VAL A 619 -68.14 15.80 0.09
CA VAL A 619 -69.44 15.54 0.71
C VAL A 619 -70.36 16.70 0.35
N ASP A 620 -71.35 16.48 -0.50
CA ASP A 620 -72.32 17.51 -0.86
C ASP A 620 -73.36 17.63 0.27
N ILE A 621 -73.42 18.80 0.92
CA ILE A 621 -74.35 19.09 2.02
C ILE A 621 -75.44 20.02 1.51
N GLU A 622 -76.64 19.49 1.25
CA GLU A 622 -77.79 20.30 0.85
C GLU A 622 -78.41 20.98 2.09
N VAL A 623 -78.15 22.28 2.22
CA VAL A 623 -78.62 23.11 3.33
C VAL A 623 -79.95 23.76 2.98
N ARG A 624 -81.05 23.31 3.60
CA ARG A 624 -82.40 23.90 3.40
C ARG A 624 -82.54 25.33 3.89
N ASP A 625 -81.85 25.70 4.98
CA ASP A 625 -81.76 27.08 5.48
C ASP A 625 -80.32 27.49 5.77
N TYR A 626 -79.80 28.38 4.93
CA TYR A 626 -78.45 28.91 5.04
C TYR A 626 -78.24 29.81 6.28
N ALA A 627 -79.29 30.46 6.78
CA ALA A 627 -79.18 31.30 7.99
C ALA A 627 -78.89 30.45 9.23
N THR A 628 -79.68 29.39 9.42
CA THR A 628 -79.51 28.41 10.52
C THR A 628 -78.21 27.62 10.41
N TYR A 629 -77.80 27.20 9.20
CA TYR A 629 -76.47 26.61 8.99
C TYR A 629 -75.34 27.57 9.38
N LYS A 630 -75.44 28.85 8.98
CA LYS A 630 -74.40 29.84 9.26
C LYS A 630 -74.27 30.17 10.76
N SER A 631 -75.37 30.14 11.52
CA SER A 631 -75.31 30.30 12.98
C SER A 631 -74.76 29.06 13.70
N ASN A 632 -74.97 27.86 13.13
CA ASN A 632 -74.64 26.59 13.77
C ASN A 632 -73.42 25.88 13.15
N ARG A 633 -72.59 26.60 12.37
CA ARG A 633 -71.49 26.02 11.58
C ARG A 633 -70.52 25.16 12.39
N SER A 634 -70.21 25.53 13.64
CA SER A 634 -69.35 24.74 14.52
C SER A 634 -69.98 23.40 14.91
N LEU A 635 -71.28 23.38 15.19
CA LEU A 635 -72.01 22.16 15.53
C LEU A 635 -72.04 21.18 14.34
N VAL A 636 -72.26 21.70 13.13
CA VAL A 636 -72.20 20.88 11.90
C VAL A 636 -70.79 20.35 11.66
N TRP A 637 -69.75 21.15 11.93
CA TRP A 637 -68.34 20.71 11.82
C TRP A 637 -68.02 19.60 12.83
N GLU A 638 -68.48 19.72 14.08
CA GLU A 638 -68.34 18.67 15.12
C GLU A 638 -69.10 17.39 14.75
N SER A 639 -70.36 17.50 14.29
CA SER A 639 -71.15 16.34 13.84
C SER A 639 -70.48 15.63 12.66
N VAL A 640 -70.10 16.36 11.61
CA VAL A 640 -69.41 15.79 10.43
C VAL A 640 -68.07 15.15 10.83
N THR A 641 -67.32 15.77 11.74
CA THR A 641 -66.05 15.20 12.24
C THR A 641 -66.30 13.89 13.01
N SER A 642 -67.22 13.91 13.98
CA SER A 642 -67.60 12.74 14.79
C SER A 642 -68.16 11.59 13.95
N GLY A 643 -69.02 11.90 12.97
CA GLY A 643 -69.54 10.94 12.00
C GLY A 643 -68.44 10.33 11.14
N LEU A 644 -67.44 11.12 10.73
CA LEU A 644 -66.25 10.60 10.05
C LEU A 644 -65.44 9.67 10.95
N GLU A 645 -65.06 10.12 12.15
CA GLU A 645 -64.30 9.36 13.15
C GLU A 645 -64.95 8.00 13.43
N GLN A 646 -66.27 7.99 13.62
CA GLN A 646 -67.05 6.79 13.87
C GLN A 646 -67.15 5.87 12.64
N ALA A 647 -67.32 6.41 11.43
CA ALA A 647 -67.46 5.62 10.22
C ALA A 647 -66.15 4.98 9.74
N ILE A 648 -65.02 5.68 9.92
CA ILE A 648 -63.67 5.15 9.61
C ILE A 648 -63.02 4.44 10.81
N ASN A 649 -63.60 4.57 12.01
CA ASN A 649 -63.12 4.02 13.28
C ASN A 649 -61.69 4.50 13.64
N VAL A 650 -61.46 5.81 13.51
CA VAL A 650 -60.21 6.50 13.88
C VAL A 650 -60.57 7.76 14.65
N SER A 651 -59.98 7.94 15.85
CA SER A 651 -60.12 9.14 16.67
C SER A 651 -58.98 10.13 16.38
N GLY A 652 -59.28 11.42 16.27
CA GLY A 652 -58.31 12.48 15.95
C GLY A 652 -58.42 13.02 14.52
N VAL A 653 -59.56 12.87 13.86
CA VAL A 653 -59.77 13.38 12.49
C VAL A 653 -59.84 14.91 12.52
N HIS A 654 -58.97 15.58 11.76
CA HIS A 654 -59.08 17.01 11.53
C HIS A 654 -59.80 17.25 10.19
N VAL A 655 -61.10 17.53 10.23
CA VAL A 655 -61.82 18.07 9.07
C VAL A 655 -61.43 19.54 8.88
N GLU A 656 -61.20 19.99 7.63
CA GLU A 656 -61.08 21.41 7.29
C GLU A 656 -62.05 21.81 6.16
N LEU A 657 -63.14 22.49 6.54
CA LEU A 657 -64.19 22.89 5.60
C LEU A 657 -63.91 24.30 5.03
N GLN A 658 -63.23 24.37 3.88
CA GLN A 658 -63.19 25.61 3.07
C GLN A 658 -64.53 25.80 2.33
N PRO A 659 -65.23 26.93 2.51
CA PRO A 659 -66.48 27.20 1.79
C PRO A 659 -66.22 27.95 0.47
N GLU A 660 -66.33 27.27 -0.67
CA GLU A 660 -66.43 27.97 -1.97
C GLU A 660 -67.84 28.53 -2.19
N GLY A 661 -67.92 29.84 -2.39
CA GLY A 661 -69.19 30.56 -2.48
C GLY A 661 -69.82 30.48 -3.88
N ARG A 662 -70.82 29.60 -4.05
CA ARG A 662 -71.79 29.69 -5.17
C ARG A 662 -73.07 30.43 -4.72
N PRO A 663 -73.74 31.17 -5.61
CA PRO A 663 -75.00 31.83 -5.28
C PRO A 663 -76.14 30.81 -5.12
N ALA A 664 -76.82 30.89 -3.97
CA ALA A 664 -78.13 30.30 -3.63
C ALA A 664 -78.49 28.94 -4.27
N GLY A 665 -78.21 27.85 -3.54
CA GLY A 665 -78.85 26.54 -3.77
C GLY A 665 -77.95 25.32 -3.60
N SER A 666 -76.62 25.48 -3.65
CA SER A 666 -75.66 24.41 -3.31
C SER A 666 -74.31 25.01 -2.91
N ALA A 667 -73.65 24.34 -1.96
CA ALA A 667 -72.24 24.52 -1.65
C ALA A 667 -71.57 23.14 -1.80
N SER A 668 -70.40 23.10 -2.42
CA SER A 668 -69.69 21.83 -2.65
C SER A 668 -68.17 22.03 -2.70
N GLN A 669 -67.46 20.94 -2.38
CA GLN A 669 -66.01 20.82 -2.10
C GLN A 669 -65.57 21.20 -0.68
N TYR A 670 -64.83 20.28 -0.05
CA TYR A 670 -64.37 20.32 1.35
C TYR A 670 -63.07 19.48 1.49
N PHE A 671 -62.25 19.73 2.52
CA PHE A 671 -60.94 19.08 2.74
C PHE A 671 -60.87 18.33 4.09
N TRP A 672 -59.97 17.35 4.18
CA TRP A 672 -59.92 16.38 5.30
C TRP A 672 -58.50 15.90 5.57
N LEU A 673 -58.04 16.04 6.82
CA LEU A 673 -56.72 15.66 7.28
C LEU A 673 -56.87 14.71 8.49
N VAL A 674 -56.80 13.39 8.28
CA VAL A 674 -56.85 12.46 9.43
C VAL A 674 -55.49 12.42 10.11
N ARG A 675 -55.45 12.72 11.41
CA ARG A 675 -54.22 12.63 12.22
C ARG A 675 -54.35 11.50 13.24
N SER A 676 -53.22 10.88 13.56
CA SER A 676 -53.02 9.80 14.55
C SER A 676 -53.51 8.40 14.13
N MET A 677 -52.57 7.56 13.68
CA MET A 677 -52.62 6.11 13.88
C MET A 677 -51.26 5.57 14.35
N PRO A 678 -51.20 4.62 15.30
CA PRO A 678 -49.95 4.04 15.78
C PRO A 678 -49.37 2.96 14.85
N ASP A 679 -48.07 2.73 15.00
CA ASP A 679 -47.15 1.91 14.19
C ASP A 679 -47.63 0.54 13.66
N THR A 680 -48.41 -0.20 14.43
CA THR A 680 -48.55 -1.67 14.29
C THR A 680 -49.87 -2.13 13.68
N PHE A 681 -50.83 -1.24 13.42
CA PHE A 681 -52.22 -1.64 13.20
C PHE A 681 -52.55 -2.04 11.75
N PHE A 682 -52.32 -3.31 11.40
CA PHE A 682 -52.82 -3.94 10.17
C PHE A 682 -53.94 -4.98 10.45
N PRO A 683 -55.22 -4.57 10.52
CA PRO A 683 -56.34 -5.49 10.43
C PRO A 683 -56.65 -5.79 8.96
N ALA A 684 -56.62 -7.07 8.57
CA ALA A 684 -57.15 -7.51 7.29
C ALA A 684 -58.69 -7.39 7.30
N GLY A 685 -59.21 -6.22 6.91
CA GLY A 685 -60.66 -5.97 6.91
C GLY A 685 -61.12 -4.51 6.83
N VAL A 686 -60.24 -3.54 6.55
CA VAL A 686 -60.66 -2.16 6.31
C VAL A 686 -61.58 -2.14 5.07
N PRO A 687 -62.83 -1.63 5.16
CA PRO A 687 -63.68 -1.45 3.99
C PRO A 687 -62.99 -0.52 2.98
N SER A 688 -63.32 -0.62 1.69
CA SER A 688 -62.91 0.42 0.74
C SER A 688 -63.38 1.79 1.26
N LEU A 689 -62.67 2.88 0.92
CA LEU A 689 -63.09 4.24 1.28
C LEU A 689 -64.55 4.49 0.87
N ASP A 690 -64.93 3.94 -0.30
CA ASP A 690 -66.29 3.92 -0.82
C ASP A 690 -67.32 3.20 0.08
N ALA A 691 -66.94 2.11 0.75
CA ALA A 691 -67.77 1.44 1.75
C ALA A 691 -67.79 2.15 3.11
N ALA A 692 -66.75 2.92 3.47
CA ALA A 692 -66.75 3.80 4.64
C ALA A 692 -67.63 5.05 4.40
N VAL A 693 -67.56 5.67 3.21
CA VAL A 693 -68.43 6.77 2.77
C VAL A 693 -69.89 6.32 2.68
N ARG A 694 -70.16 5.12 2.14
CA ARG A 694 -71.51 4.51 2.21
C ARG A 694 -71.94 4.22 3.65
N LYS A 695 -71.03 3.87 4.57
CA LYS A 695 -71.36 3.74 5.99
C LYS A 695 -71.69 5.09 6.63
N LEU A 696 -70.98 6.17 6.30
CA LEU A 696 -71.32 7.55 6.69
C LEU A 696 -72.74 7.92 6.24
N ALA A 697 -73.01 7.77 4.94
CA ALA A 697 -74.31 8.06 4.36
C ALA A 697 -75.47 7.21 4.95
N ASN A 698 -75.16 6.02 5.46
CA ASN A 698 -76.14 5.13 6.10
C ASN A 698 -76.21 5.27 7.63
N ALA A 699 -75.18 5.77 8.30
CA ALA A 699 -75.13 5.96 9.75
C ALA A 699 -75.86 7.24 10.20
N GLU A 700 -75.80 8.30 9.38
CA GLU A 700 -76.39 9.60 9.69
C GLU A 700 -77.76 9.86 9.04
N ILE A 701 -78.60 8.84 8.99
CA ILE A 701 -80.06 9.05 9.08
C ILE A 701 -80.53 9.02 10.55
N ALA A 702 -79.75 8.41 11.46
CA ALA A 702 -80.16 8.20 12.85
C ALA A 702 -79.52 9.19 13.86
N ALA A 703 -78.24 9.56 13.69
CA ALA A 703 -77.52 10.37 14.69
C ALA A 703 -77.87 11.86 14.64
N VAL A 704 -77.85 12.48 13.45
CA VAL A 704 -78.14 13.92 13.27
C VAL A 704 -79.58 14.28 13.69
N MET A 705 -80.56 13.41 13.40
CA MET A 705 -81.94 13.63 13.85
C MET A 705 -82.17 13.39 15.36
N GLY A 706 -81.16 12.90 16.10
CA GLY A 706 -81.23 12.68 17.54
C GLY A 706 -80.90 13.91 18.39
N ALA A 707 -80.33 14.97 17.81
CA ALA A 707 -79.87 16.15 18.53
C ALA A 707 -80.30 17.46 17.85
N SER A 708 -81.35 18.06 18.39
CA SER A 708 -82.02 19.31 17.95
C SER A 708 -83.07 19.14 16.84
N GLU A 709 -84.35 19.30 17.21
CA GLU A 709 -85.55 19.23 16.34
C GLU A 709 -85.65 20.37 15.31
N THR A 710 -84.55 21.06 14.98
CA THR A 710 -84.55 22.29 14.18
C THR A 710 -83.64 22.27 12.94
N LEU A 711 -82.93 21.16 12.68
CA LEU A 711 -82.01 21.01 11.54
C LEU A 711 -82.50 19.97 10.53
N ASP A 712 -83.41 20.42 9.67
CA ASP A 712 -83.96 19.66 8.55
C ASP A 712 -82.97 19.71 7.36
N ALA A 713 -81.91 18.88 7.40
CA ALA A 713 -80.93 18.73 6.32
C ALA A 713 -80.99 17.30 5.74
N VAL A 714 -80.98 17.17 4.41
CA VAL A 714 -81.01 15.87 3.73
C VAL A 714 -79.77 15.75 2.86
N VAL A 715 -78.95 14.74 3.14
CA VAL A 715 -77.78 14.42 2.31
C VAL A 715 -78.24 13.53 1.14
N ILE A 716 -78.13 14.02 -0.09
CA ILE A 716 -78.49 13.25 -1.30
C ILE A 716 -77.25 12.97 -2.16
N GLY A 717 -76.63 11.82 -1.92
CA GLY A 717 -75.76 11.11 -2.86
C GLY A 717 -74.35 11.69 -3.10
N SER A 718 -73.39 10.81 -3.35
CA SER A 718 -72.15 11.18 -4.04
C SER A 718 -72.43 11.26 -5.54
N THR A 719 -72.03 12.36 -6.19
CA THR A 719 -72.12 12.49 -7.65
C THR A 719 -70.82 12.08 -8.33
N GLU A 720 -70.89 11.04 -9.16
CA GLU A 720 -69.74 10.54 -9.93
C GLU A 720 -69.50 11.43 -11.15
N TYR A 721 -68.58 12.40 -11.03
CA TYR A 721 -68.13 13.17 -12.20
C TYR A 721 -67.12 12.37 -13.03
N THR A 722 -67.64 11.52 -13.92
CA THR A 722 -66.85 10.88 -14.96
C THR A 722 -66.39 11.90 -16.00
N LYS A 723 -65.21 12.49 -15.77
CA LYS A 723 -64.29 12.86 -16.85
C LYS A 723 -63.04 12.03 -16.72
N GLU A 724 -62.63 11.41 -17.83
CA GLU A 724 -61.55 10.43 -17.90
C GLU A 724 -60.27 10.88 -17.19
N LYS A 725 -59.91 10.19 -16.10
CA LYS A 725 -58.56 9.68 -15.78
C LYS A 725 -58.57 8.88 -14.47
N ASP A 726 -58.59 7.56 -14.60
CA ASP A 726 -58.10 6.54 -13.65
C ASP A 726 -57.82 6.97 -12.19
N LEU A 727 -58.84 6.95 -11.33
CA LEU A 727 -58.63 6.99 -9.88
C LEU A 727 -58.22 5.58 -9.38
N ARG A 728 -56.93 5.26 -9.42
CA ARG A 728 -56.40 3.94 -8.99
C ARG A 728 -56.00 3.95 -7.51
N LEU A 729 -56.88 3.44 -6.65
CA LEU A 729 -56.52 3.05 -5.27
C LEU A 729 -55.65 1.78 -5.30
N PHE A 730 -54.33 1.95 -5.15
CA PHE A 730 -53.39 0.83 -5.01
C PHE A 730 -53.29 0.39 -3.55
N PHE A 731 -53.77 -0.82 -3.24
CA PHE A 731 -53.45 -1.51 -1.98
C PHE A 731 -52.31 -2.50 -2.22
N GLN A 732 -51.09 -2.17 -1.79
CA GLN A 732 -49.93 -3.07 -1.93
C GLN A 732 -49.77 -3.95 -0.69
N LYS A 733 -49.97 -5.26 -0.84
CA LYS A 733 -49.70 -6.27 0.20
C LYS A 733 -48.25 -6.71 0.11
N ALA A 734 -47.39 -6.23 1.01
CA ALA A 734 -46.04 -6.74 1.15
C ALA A 734 -46.06 -8.13 1.81
N SER A 735 -45.75 -9.18 1.05
CA SER A 735 -45.63 -10.54 1.57
C SER A 735 -44.22 -10.83 2.07
N LEU A 736 -44.04 -10.91 3.39
CA LEU A 736 -42.86 -11.51 4.01
C LEU A 736 -42.83 -13.03 3.74
N PRO A 737 -41.67 -13.64 3.43
CA PRO A 737 -41.56 -15.08 3.33
C PRO A 737 -41.65 -15.72 4.73
N SER A 738 -42.54 -16.70 4.88
CA SER A 738 -42.70 -17.43 6.13
C SER A 738 -41.51 -18.36 6.38
N SER A 739 -40.96 -18.31 7.59
CA SER A 739 -40.02 -19.31 8.09
C SER A 739 -40.73 -20.66 8.28
N GLY A 740 -40.45 -21.63 7.42
CA GLY A 740 -41.02 -22.98 7.51
C GLY A 740 -40.45 -23.79 8.68
N GLY A 741 -41.29 -24.10 9.66
CA GLY A 741 -40.98 -25.07 10.72
C GLY A 741 -41.07 -26.52 10.23
N ALA A 742 -40.19 -27.38 10.75
CA ALA A 742 -40.14 -28.80 10.40
C ALA A 742 -41.24 -29.64 11.07
N PRO A 743 -41.52 -30.84 10.54
CA PRO A 743 -41.87 -32.00 11.36
C PRO A 743 -40.82 -33.13 11.22
N ALA A 744 -40.80 -34.02 12.21
CA ALA A 744 -39.79 -35.07 12.36
C ALA A 744 -40.26 -36.46 11.87
N GLY A 745 -39.29 -37.32 11.53
CA GLY A 745 -39.37 -38.77 11.81
C GLY A 745 -39.41 -39.73 10.60
N GLY A 746 -38.42 -40.63 10.52
CA GLY A 746 -38.51 -41.91 9.81
C GLY A 746 -37.45 -42.18 8.72
N GLY A 747 -36.49 -43.06 9.00
CA GLY A 747 -35.73 -43.82 7.96
C GLY A 747 -36.17 -45.29 7.95
N PRO A 748 -35.40 -46.26 7.42
CA PRO A 748 -34.15 -46.14 6.65
C PRO A 748 -34.04 -47.04 5.37
N ALA A 749 -33.14 -46.68 4.42
CA ALA A 749 -32.43 -47.57 3.45
C ALA A 749 -33.26 -48.43 2.44
N PRO A 750 -32.67 -49.05 1.38
CA PRO A 750 -31.25 -49.15 0.99
C PRO A 750 -30.89 -48.79 -0.48
N GLN A 751 -29.60 -48.91 -0.79
CA GLN A 751 -28.92 -49.01 -2.10
C GLN A 751 -29.50 -50.13 -3.02
N PRO A 752 -29.21 -50.22 -4.36
CA PRO A 752 -27.89 -50.00 -4.99
C PRO A 752 -27.85 -49.47 -6.46
N GLY A 753 -26.65 -49.39 -7.05
CA GLY A 753 -26.45 -49.41 -8.52
C GLY A 753 -25.31 -48.53 -9.05
N ALA A 754 -24.38 -49.10 -9.82
CA ALA A 754 -23.21 -48.40 -10.38
C ALA A 754 -23.09 -48.58 -11.92
N ALA A 755 -22.55 -47.56 -12.60
CA ALA A 755 -21.87 -47.53 -13.91
C ALA A 755 -21.52 -46.04 -14.18
N GLN A 756 -20.32 -45.56 -14.50
CA GLN A 756 -19.18 -46.06 -15.27
C GLN A 756 -19.47 -46.25 -16.77
N GLU A 757 -19.17 -45.21 -17.57
CA GLU A 757 -18.41 -45.35 -18.84
C GLU A 757 -18.01 -44.00 -19.48
N ALA A 758 -16.85 -44.02 -20.13
CA ALA A 758 -16.27 -43.08 -21.10
C ALA A 758 -15.31 -43.94 -21.99
N PRO A 759 -14.60 -43.44 -23.02
CA PRO A 759 -14.60 -42.12 -23.66
C PRO A 759 -14.63 -42.19 -25.22
N GLN A 760 -14.59 -41.02 -25.89
CA GLN A 760 -13.88 -40.73 -27.17
C GLN A 760 -14.17 -39.25 -27.56
N ARG A 761 -13.21 -38.44 -28.03
CA ARG A 761 -11.80 -38.66 -28.36
C ARG A 761 -11.00 -37.39 -28.10
#